data_AF-A0A954GJ35-F1
#
_entry.id   AF-A0A954GJ35-F1
#
_cell.length_a   1.000
_cell.length_b   1.000
_cell.length_c   1.000
_cell.angle_alpha   90.00
_cell.angle_beta   90.00
_cell.angle_gamma   90.00
#
_symmetry.space_group_name_H-M   'P 1'
#
loop_
_entity.id
_entity.type
_entity.pdbx_description
1 polymer ?
#
loop_
_entity_poly.entity_id
_entity_poly.type
_entity_poly.pdbx_seq_one_letter_code
_entity_poly.pdbx_strand_id
1 'polypeptide(L)'
;MKRHPLRLFLYVTLIPLLLAGVSRAQSRPNIVFIMADDLGWRDVGFEGAAFFETPNIDRLSREGMRFTAAYSGGPNCSPTRACLMTGMYTPRHHIYTPGGLSKGDPRYMRLLVPARDREDAKLIELAAAQFHITNTLDPSFTCIPEVLKMAGYTSARFGKWHLENDTQGFDVSSADGIGGSHGKHYGEPKVTEQLTERAMQFLEENQAGPFFLYVPYWDVHTPLCGREDLVEKYRSKLQSLPESERGRFNPVYAAMIEAVDTGVGRIVEKVDELGIAENTLIVFISDNGGTISSQLAPLRGMKGSLYEAGIRVPACMRWTGRIEPGSLCETPITSVDFLPTFAAMAGAELPTRQPVDGTDLSPLLSGQEIEDRSIFWHYPLYLEGKGLTFDTPDGGTYSWRGFPSTAMRRGDWKLIEFHEDNTIALYNLADDPAETTNVAEVYPDIAEQLRSELDTWQDDTQAPIPSTPNPESILEPLSGVVSERDVAPSAAMGIMVGEVTDNSANAQVRVTRVDHPYHREVLGTAGVVEFMLSRKGGSNAEPQTIIVEATAEHDFIARATFTGLEPGLEYHCKTRIGRTKEALLPGPEATFRTLPGESRSSDVRFVVVTGMNYAKFHGDNRIDLREHVIKNNTALPSAYVGADRYLGYPALESILKLKPNFFVGTGDNVYYDTPDEPRAESLTELRQKWHEQFVQPRYLELFASVPMYWEIDDHDYRIDDCDNTGEFDPTPAVGLRVMLEQLPYGSADFASVRTYRTHRVSKDLQIWLTENRLYRSPNSMPDGSEKSIWGQEQKAWLKQTLLSSDAPYKLLISPTPLIGPDDLRKTDNHCDVGGFQHERDEFFNWLVEHNLVGNGFAIICGDRHWQYRSIHPLGIEEYSCGALVDANSRPPRQPGDPKGTDPDNLIQQPYAQDPPSGGFLMASISTEQRTLTICWHDEHGERLHVYTLPVPSADR
;
A
#
# COMPACT_ATOMS: atom_id res chain seq x y z
N MET A 1 -10.77 -58.65 -72.97
CA MET A 1 -9.81 -59.79 -72.86
C MET A 1 -10.10 -60.57 -71.59
N LYS A 2 -9.77 -61.87 -71.55
CA LYS A 2 -9.68 -62.78 -70.38
C LYS A 2 -10.64 -62.60 -69.18
N ARG A 3 -11.58 -63.56 -69.06
CA ARG A 3 -12.11 -64.22 -67.83
C ARG A 3 -13.23 -63.56 -66.99
N HIS A 4 -14.47 -64.01 -67.27
CA HIS A 4 -15.51 -64.43 -66.31
C HIS A 4 -14.97 -65.48 -65.29
N PRO A 5 -15.67 -65.90 -64.19
CA PRO A 5 -17.13 -65.83 -63.90
C PRO A 5 -17.46 -65.25 -62.47
N LEU A 6 -18.59 -65.42 -61.76
CA LEU A 6 -19.72 -66.36 -61.88
C LEU A 6 -21.12 -65.83 -61.41
N ARG A 7 -21.75 -66.46 -60.42
CA ARG A 7 -23.13 -66.38 -59.86
C ARG A 7 -23.03 -66.59 -58.32
N LEU A 8 -24.06 -66.63 -57.44
CA LEU A 8 -25.32 -67.38 -57.53
C LEU A 8 -26.27 -67.15 -56.31
N PHE A 9 -27.60 -67.02 -56.58
CA PHE A 9 -28.78 -67.38 -55.73
C PHE A 9 -29.11 -66.62 -54.42
N LEU A 10 -30.33 -66.69 -53.83
CA LEU A 10 -31.73 -66.87 -54.36
C LEU A 10 -32.81 -66.79 -53.23
N TYR A 11 -33.76 -65.85 -53.32
CA TYR A 11 -35.10 -65.80 -52.64
C TYR A 11 -35.05 -65.79 -51.07
N VAL A 12 -36.07 -65.45 -50.26
CA VAL A 12 -37.55 -65.59 -50.29
C VAL A 12 -38.25 -64.39 -49.58
N THR A 13 -39.52 -64.17 -49.92
CA THR A 13 -40.50 -63.14 -49.46
C THR A 13 -40.60 -62.83 -47.95
N LEU A 14 -40.86 -61.55 -47.60
CA LEU A 14 -42.16 -61.11 -47.06
C LEU A 14 -42.33 -59.56 -47.07
N ILE A 15 -43.59 -59.10 -47.00
CA ILE A 15 -44.08 -57.72 -46.77
C ILE A 15 -45.28 -57.86 -45.79
N PRO A 16 -45.61 -56.92 -44.88
CA PRO A 16 -45.02 -55.59 -44.64
C PRO A 16 -44.46 -55.39 -43.21
N LEU A 17 -43.68 -54.31 -43.01
CA LEU A 17 -43.83 -53.48 -41.80
C LEU A 17 -43.37 -52.03 -42.04
N LEU A 18 -44.32 -51.15 -42.39
CA LEU A 18 -44.13 -49.69 -42.36
C LEU A 18 -44.34 -49.20 -40.92
N LEU A 19 -43.32 -49.37 -40.07
CA LEU A 19 -43.32 -48.85 -38.70
C LEU A 19 -41.98 -48.20 -38.35
N ALA A 20 -42.06 -46.94 -37.91
CA ALA A 20 -41.10 -46.27 -37.05
C ALA A 20 -39.59 -46.40 -37.41
N GLY A 21 -39.24 -46.39 -38.70
CA GLY A 21 -37.90 -46.02 -39.18
C GLY A 21 -37.57 -44.54 -38.97
N VAL A 22 -38.19 -43.89 -37.98
CA VAL A 22 -37.84 -42.55 -37.53
C VAL A 22 -36.54 -42.69 -36.76
N SER A 23 -35.44 -42.20 -37.34
CA SER A 23 -34.28 -41.85 -36.53
C SER A 23 -34.78 -40.94 -35.42
N ARG A 24 -34.69 -41.41 -34.16
CA ARG A 24 -34.97 -40.58 -32.98
C ARG A 24 -33.83 -39.57 -32.89
N ALA A 25 -33.93 -38.54 -33.74
CA ALA A 25 -32.99 -37.42 -33.80
C ALA A 25 -32.76 -36.97 -32.37
N GLN A 26 -31.48 -37.02 -31.94
CA GLN A 26 -31.12 -37.05 -30.53
C GLN A 26 -31.83 -35.91 -29.81
N SER A 27 -32.83 -36.26 -29.00
CA SER A 27 -33.71 -35.27 -28.41
C SER A 27 -32.89 -34.37 -27.52
N ARG A 28 -33.04 -33.06 -27.71
CA ARG A 28 -32.41 -32.04 -26.87
C ARG A 28 -32.72 -32.40 -25.40
N PRO A 29 -31.70 -32.53 -24.54
CA PRO A 29 -31.90 -33.00 -23.18
C PRO A 29 -32.61 -31.92 -22.37
N ASN A 30 -33.56 -32.34 -21.54
CA ASN A 30 -34.13 -31.48 -20.51
C ASN A 30 -33.05 -31.18 -19.46
N ILE A 31 -33.12 -30.00 -18.86
CA ILE A 31 -32.16 -29.56 -17.83
C ILE A 31 -32.97 -29.12 -16.61
N VAL A 32 -32.77 -29.80 -15.49
CA VAL A 32 -33.32 -29.45 -14.17
C VAL A 32 -32.15 -29.01 -13.30
N PHE A 33 -32.09 -27.73 -12.95
CA PHE A 33 -31.03 -27.15 -12.14
C PHE A 33 -31.59 -26.70 -10.79
N ILE A 34 -31.29 -27.45 -9.74
CA ILE A 34 -31.75 -27.19 -8.38
C ILE A 34 -30.60 -26.52 -7.61
N MET A 35 -30.87 -25.38 -6.98
CA MET A 35 -29.86 -24.59 -6.29
C MET A 35 -30.34 -24.24 -4.88
N ALA A 36 -29.60 -24.68 -3.87
CA ALA A 36 -29.79 -24.25 -2.48
C ALA A 36 -29.13 -22.88 -2.23
N ASP A 37 -29.62 -22.16 -1.22
CA ASP A 37 -29.12 -20.85 -0.79
C ASP A 37 -28.36 -21.02 0.53
N ASP A 38 -27.09 -20.61 0.63
CA ASP A 38 -26.28 -20.73 1.87
C ASP A 38 -26.11 -22.15 2.45
N LEU A 39 -26.18 -23.18 1.60
CA LEU A 39 -25.88 -24.57 1.99
C LEU A 39 -24.37 -24.83 1.85
N GLY A 40 -23.69 -25.09 2.97
CA GLY A 40 -22.26 -25.37 2.98
C GLY A 40 -21.94 -26.78 2.48
N TRP A 41 -20.71 -26.98 2.01
CA TRP A 41 -20.24 -28.25 1.45
C TRP A 41 -20.62 -29.47 2.30
N ARG A 42 -20.41 -29.42 3.62
CA ARG A 42 -20.61 -30.56 4.53
C ARG A 42 -22.01 -30.70 5.12
N ASP A 43 -22.99 -29.97 4.58
CA ASP A 43 -24.37 -30.02 5.10
C ASP A 43 -25.21 -31.16 4.49
N VAL A 44 -24.65 -31.89 3.52
CA VAL A 44 -25.24 -33.08 2.88
C VAL A 44 -24.58 -34.38 3.33
N GLY A 45 -25.33 -35.49 3.35
CA GLY A 45 -24.90 -36.78 3.88
C GLY A 45 -23.73 -37.39 3.11
N PHE A 46 -23.68 -37.22 1.78
CA PHE A 46 -22.57 -37.68 0.94
C PHE A 46 -21.24 -36.93 1.19
N GLU A 47 -21.28 -35.73 1.77
CA GLU A 47 -20.10 -35.00 2.29
C GLU A 47 -19.86 -35.27 3.80
N GLY A 48 -20.63 -36.18 4.40
CA GLY A 48 -20.45 -36.62 5.78
C GLY A 48 -21.17 -35.76 6.82
N ALA A 49 -22.32 -35.18 6.48
CA ALA A 49 -23.27 -34.64 7.47
C ALA A 49 -23.82 -35.77 8.36
N ALA A 50 -23.64 -35.65 9.68
CA ALA A 50 -24.15 -36.64 10.65
C ALA A 50 -25.47 -36.21 11.33
N PHE A 51 -25.70 -34.89 11.48
CA PHE A 51 -26.89 -34.37 12.14
C PHE A 51 -28.01 -34.02 11.15
N PHE A 52 -27.70 -33.38 10.04
CA PHE A 52 -28.66 -33.06 8.98
C PHE A 52 -28.98 -34.31 8.17
N GLU A 53 -30.25 -34.52 7.80
CA GLU A 53 -30.68 -35.69 7.04
C GLU A 53 -31.06 -35.28 5.62
N THR A 54 -30.31 -35.78 4.64
CA THR A 54 -30.45 -35.46 3.21
C THR A 54 -30.56 -36.73 2.34
N PRO A 55 -31.47 -37.68 2.65
CA PRO A 55 -31.53 -38.99 2.00
C PRO A 55 -31.85 -38.96 0.50
N ASN A 56 -32.48 -37.89 0.00
CA ASN A 56 -32.83 -37.74 -1.42
C ASN A 56 -31.72 -37.09 -2.23
N ILE A 57 -31.02 -36.10 -1.69
CA ILE A 57 -29.80 -35.53 -2.26
C ILE A 57 -28.69 -36.61 -2.28
N ASP A 58 -28.59 -37.41 -1.22
CA ASP A 58 -27.72 -38.58 -1.18
C ASP A 58 -28.15 -39.67 -2.19
N ARG A 59 -29.45 -39.80 -2.48
CA ARG A 59 -29.94 -40.69 -3.55
C ARG A 59 -29.54 -40.16 -4.92
N LEU A 60 -29.75 -38.87 -5.19
CA LEU A 60 -29.36 -38.22 -6.44
C LEU A 60 -27.85 -38.38 -6.70
N SER A 61 -27.03 -38.28 -5.66
CA SER A 61 -25.59 -38.55 -5.68
C SER A 61 -25.27 -40.02 -6.00
N ARG A 62 -25.90 -40.99 -5.31
CA ARG A 62 -25.71 -42.43 -5.57
C ARG A 62 -26.23 -42.91 -6.94
N GLU A 63 -27.22 -42.23 -7.50
CA GLU A 63 -27.80 -42.56 -8.82
C GLU A 63 -27.11 -41.84 -9.98
N GLY A 64 -26.15 -40.96 -9.68
CA GLY A 64 -25.43 -40.14 -10.64
C GLY A 64 -23.96 -39.97 -10.29
N MET A 65 -23.43 -38.76 -10.45
CA MET A 65 -22.04 -38.39 -10.23
C MET A 65 -21.94 -37.36 -9.10
N ARG A 66 -20.98 -37.55 -8.19
CA ARG A 66 -20.59 -36.59 -7.15
C ARG A 66 -19.37 -35.79 -7.61
N PHE A 67 -19.37 -34.48 -7.40
CA PHE A 67 -18.22 -33.61 -7.67
C PHE A 67 -17.55 -33.20 -6.35
N THR A 68 -16.29 -33.58 -6.14
CA THR A 68 -15.57 -33.27 -4.89
C THR A 68 -14.99 -31.86 -4.86
N ALA A 69 -14.77 -31.26 -6.04
CA ALA A 69 -14.16 -29.95 -6.26
C ALA A 69 -15.11 -28.96 -6.98
N ALA A 70 -16.39 -28.93 -6.55
CA ALA A 70 -17.36 -27.97 -7.07
C ALA A 70 -17.33 -26.64 -6.30
N TYR A 71 -17.34 -25.53 -7.05
CA TYR A 71 -17.22 -24.18 -6.53
C TYR A 71 -18.34 -23.24 -7.01
N SER A 72 -18.66 -22.26 -6.16
CA SER A 72 -19.50 -21.11 -6.52
C SER A 72 -18.69 -20.08 -7.32
N GLY A 73 -19.37 -19.31 -8.19
CA GLY A 73 -18.73 -18.26 -9.00
C GLY A 73 -18.24 -17.04 -8.20
N GLY A 74 -18.71 -16.88 -6.97
CA GLY A 74 -18.18 -15.95 -5.99
C GLY A 74 -18.51 -16.40 -4.56
N PRO A 75 -18.05 -15.66 -3.52
CA PRO A 75 -18.27 -16.04 -2.13
C PRO A 75 -19.68 -15.69 -1.59
N ASN A 76 -20.58 -15.18 -2.45
CA ASN A 76 -21.90 -14.66 -2.09
C ASN A 76 -22.96 -14.96 -3.17
N CYS A 77 -24.24 -14.87 -2.81
CA CYS A 77 -25.36 -15.25 -3.68
C CYS A 77 -25.41 -14.54 -5.05
N SER A 78 -25.40 -13.20 -5.06
CA SER A 78 -25.56 -12.41 -6.29
C SER A 78 -24.41 -12.55 -7.29
N PRO A 79 -23.10 -12.47 -6.91
CA PRO A 79 -22.03 -12.77 -7.85
C PRO A 79 -22.17 -14.18 -8.45
N THR A 80 -22.36 -15.22 -7.63
CA THR A 80 -22.49 -16.59 -8.15
C THR A 80 -23.64 -16.76 -9.13
N ARG A 81 -24.80 -16.16 -8.84
CA ARG A 81 -25.98 -16.26 -9.71
C ARG A 81 -25.77 -15.50 -11.03
N ALA A 82 -25.02 -14.40 -11.02
CA ALA A 82 -24.62 -13.70 -12.24
C ALA A 82 -23.62 -14.52 -13.06
N CYS A 83 -22.59 -15.10 -12.42
CA CYS A 83 -21.64 -16.01 -13.05
C CYS A 83 -22.33 -17.22 -13.69
N LEU A 84 -23.27 -17.84 -12.97
CA LEU A 84 -24.11 -18.93 -13.47
C LEU A 84 -24.89 -18.51 -14.72
N MET A 85 -25.59 -17.38 -14.66
CA MET A 85 -26.50 -16.99 -15.74
C MET A 85 -25.78 -16.50 -17.01
N THR A 86 -24.60 -15.88 -16.88
CA THR A 86 -23.87 -15.25 -17.99
C THR A 86 -22.67 -16.04 -18.51
N GLY A 87 -22.15 -17.00 -17.73
CA GLY A 87 -20.88 -17.67 -18.02
C GLY A 87 -19.65 -16.80 -17.83
N MET A 88 -19.75 -15.65 -17.15
CA MET A 88 -18.65 -14.70 -16.93
C MET A 88 -18.24 -14.56 -15.45
N TYR A 89 -16.99 -14.24 -15.18
CA TYR A 89 -16.52 -13.93 -13.82
C TYR A 89 -16.94 -12.54 -13.32
N THR A 90 -16.85 -12.35 -11.99
CA THR A 90 -17.36 -11.16 -11.27
C THR A 90 -16.85 -9.81 -11.79
N PRO A 91 -15.60 -9.63 -12.27
CA PRO A 91 -15.16 -8.37 -12.85
C PRO A 91 -15.97 -7.94 -14.08
N ARG A 92 -16.34 -8.88 -14.96
CA ARG A 92 -16.92 -8.56 -16.27
C ARG A 92 -18.37 -8.08 -16.22
N HIS A 93 -19.11 -8.49 -15.18
CA HIS A 93 -20.50 -8.10 -14.95
C HIS A 93 -20.67 -7.20 -13.70
N HIS A 94 -19.57 -6.81 -13.05
CA HIS A 94 -19.48 -5.83 -11.95
C HIS A 94 -20.40 -6.07 -10.72
N ILE A 95 -20.89 -7.30 -10.50
CA ILE A 95 -21.68 -7.68 -9.32
C ILE A 95 -20.78 -8.45 -8.37
N TYR A 96 -20.28 -7.79 -7.34
CA TYR A 96 -19.36 -8.40 -6.37
C TYR A 96 -20.04 -8.83 -5.05
N THR A 97 -21.11 -8.16 -4.63
CA THR A 97 -21.77 -8.43 -3.34
C THR A 97 -23.27 -8.11 -3.38
N PRO A 98 -24.14 -8.88 -2.70
CA PRO A 98 -25.58 -8.57 -2.62
C PRO A 98 -25.85 -7.19 -2.01
N GLY A 99 -26.38 -6.28 -2.83
CA GLY A 99 -26.63 -4.88 -2.50
C GLY A 99 -25.56 -3.89 -2.97
N GLY A 100 -24.53 -4.33 -3.71
CA GLY A 100 -23.57 -3.44 -4.39
C GLY A 100 -22.70 -2.56 -3.50
N LEU A 101 -22.62 -2.84 -2.19
CA LEU A 101 -21.88 -2.05 -1.19
C LEU A 101 -21.25 -2.95 -0.13
N SER A 102 -20.08 -2.55 0.36
CA SER A 102 -19.44 -3.12 1.56
C SER A 102 -20.32 -2.92 2.79
N LYS A 103 -20.21 -3.81 3.78
CA LYS A 103 -21.10 -3.83 4.97
C LYS A 103 -20.27 -3.91 6.25
N GLY A 104 -20.53 -3.02 7.20
CA GLY A 104 -19.73 -2.89 8.42
C GLY A 104 -19.22 -1.46 8.59
N ASP A 105 -18.71 -1.17 9.78
CA ASP A 105 -18.22 0.16 10.18
C ASP A 105 -17.03 0.58 9.30
N PRO A 106 -17.14 1.66 8.48
CA PRO A 106 -16.10 2.07 7.54
C PRO A 106 -14.75 2.37 8.21
N ARG A 107 -14.75 2.68 9.50
CA ARG A 107 -13.52 3.02 10.24
C ARG A 107 -12.58 1.83 10.44
N TYR A 108 -13.03 0.61 10.14
CA TYR A 108 -12.20 -0.61 10.14
C TYR A 108 -11.86 -1.09 8.71
N MET A 109 -12.30 -0.37 7.68
CA MET A 109 -11.93 -0.62 6.28
C MET A 109 -10.63 0.16 6.02
N ARG A 110 -9.56 -0.51 5.56
CA ARG A 110 -8.27 0.14 5.27
C ARG A 110 -8.29 0.85 3.92
N LEU A 111 -9.03 0.31 2.97
CA LEU A 111 -9.18 0.80 1.60
C LEU A 111 -10.51 1.54 1.43
N LEU A 112 -10.48 2.65 0.67
CA LEU A 112 -11.64 3.49 0.37
C LEU A 112 -12.52 2.78 -0.66
N VAL A 113 -13.51 2.01 -0.20
CA VAL A 113 -14.47 1.33 -1.08
C VAL A 113 -15.91 1.76 -0.82
N PRO A 114 -16.83 1.57 -1.80
CA PRO A 114 -18.26 1.80 -1.61
C PRO A 114 -18.77 0.98 -0.41
N ALA A 115 -19.36 1.67 0.56
CA ALA A 115 -19.77 1.10 1.84
C ALA A 115 -21.14 1.63 2.27
N ARG A 116 -21.98 0.74 2.79
CA ARG A 116 -23.36 1.04 3.19
C ARG A 116 -23.45 2.00 4.37
N ASP A 117 -22.54 1.84 5.33
CA ASP A 117 -22.62 2.45 6.65
C ASP A 117 -21.70 3.70 6.76
N ARG A 118 -21.39 4.33 5.61
CA ARG A 118 -20.60 5.56 5.47
C ARG A 118 -21.51 6.77 5.39
N GLU A 119 -21.19 7.84 6.13
CA GLU A 119 -22.03 9.06 6.19
C GLU A 119 -21.42 10.28 5.46
N ASP A 120 -20.11 10.34 5.24
CA ASP A 120 -19.49 11.47 4.53
C ASP A 120 -19.78 11.43 3.03
N ALA A 121 -20.51 12.45 2.54
CA ALA A 121 -20.95 12.54 1.16
C ALA A 121 -19.81 12.62 0.13
N LYS A 122 -18.67 13.26 0.48
CA LYS A 122 -17.51 13.37 -0.41
C LYS A 122 -16.77 12.04 -0.49
N LEU A 123 -16.68 11.30 0.61
CA LEU A 123 -16.04 9.98 0.63
C LEU A 123 -16.94 8.91 -0.01
N ILE A 124 -18.27 9.06 0.03
CA ILE A 124 -19.19 8.26 -0.80
C ILE A 124 -18.93 8.51 -2.30
N GLU A 125 -18.80 9.77 -2.73
CA GLU A 125 -18.52 10.13 -4.12
C GLU A 125 -17.16 9.59 -4.59
N LEU A 126 -16.10 9.80 -3.81
CA LEU A 126 -14.75 9.29 -4.11
C LEU A 126 -14.64 7.76 -4.08
N ALA A 127 -15.40 7.09 -3.21
CA ALA A 127 -15.49 5.64 -3.20
C ALA A 127 -16.20 5.10 -4.45
N ALA A 128 -17.31 5.72 -4.86
CA ALA A 128 -18.06 5.33 -6.05
C ALA A 128 -17.33 5.65 -7.38
N ALA A 129 -16.39 6.60 -7.36
CA ALA A 129 -15.61 7.00 -8.53
C ALA A 129 -14.45 6.05 -8.89
N GLN A 130 -14.01 5.17 -7.98
CA GLN A 130 -12.84 4.30 -8.22
C GLN A 130 -13.11 3.14 -9.17
N PHE A 131 -14.29 2.50 -9.08
CA PHE A 131 -14.67 1.42 -9.99
C PHE A 131 -16.19 1.26 -10.07
N HIS A 132 -16.67 0.76 -11.21
CA HIS A 132 -18.10 0.47 -11.36
C HIS A 132 -18.50 -0.76 -10.52
N ILE A 133 -19.64 -0.64 -9.86
CA ILE A 133 -20.27 -1.70 -9.08
C ILE A 133 -21.78 -1.64 -9.26
N THR A 134 -22.41 -2.79 -9.44
CA THR A 134 -23.86 -2.93 -9.58
C THR A 134 -24.39 -4.11 -8.75
N ASN A 135 -25.70 -4.12 -8.54
CA ASN A 135 -26.46 -5.28 -8.05
C ASN A 135 -27.56 -5.72 -9.04
N THR A 136 -27.83 -4.91 -10.07
CA THR A 136 -28.63 -5.24 -11.25
C THR A 136 -27.75 -5.95 -12.27
N LEU A 137 -28.19 -7.09 -12.83
CA LEU A 137 -27.53 -7.65 -14.00
C LEU A 137 -27.95 -6.90 -15.27
N ASP A 138 -26.98 -6.50 -16.10
CA ASP A 138 -27.26 -5.73 -17.30
C ASP A 138 -28.05 -6.57 -18.33
N PRO A 139 -29.19 -6.09 -18.86
CA PRO A 139 -30.04 -6.82 -19.80
C PRO A 139 -29.47 -6.91 -21.23
N SER A 140 -28.25 -6.40 -21.48
CA SER A 140 -27.51 -6.65 -22.72
C SER A 140 -26.65 -7.93 -22.66
N PHE A 141 -26.41 -8.49 -21.47
CA PHE A 141 -25.82 -9.82 -21.33
C PHE A 141 -26.86 -10.90 -21.63
N THR A 142 -26.55 -11.76 -22.60
CA THR A 142 -27.37 -12.92 -22.96
C THR A 142 -27.19 -14.01 -21.92
N CYS A 143 -28.28 -14.45 -21.30
CA CYS A 143 -28.26 -15.43 -20.22
C CYS A 143 -28.67 -16.85 -20.66
N ILE A 144 -28.39 -17.87 -19.83
CA ILE A 144 -28.76 -19.28 -20.08
C ILE A 144 -30.16 -19.47 -20.69
N PRO A 145 -31.24 -18.85 -20.17
CA PRO A 145 -32.58 -19.03 -20.72
C PRO A 145 -32.68 -18.61 -22.19
N GLU A 146 -31.97 -17.56 -22.60
CA GLU A 146 -32.02 -16.99 -23.94
C GLU A 146 -31.21 -17.84 -24.94
N VAL A 147 -30.03 -18.31 -24.52
CA VAL A 147 -29.21 -19.26 -25.29
C VAL A 147 -30.00 -20.55 -25.56
N LEU A 148 -30.66 -21.10 -24.54
CA LEU A 148 -31.49 -22.30 -24.68
C LEU A 148 -32.78 -22.06 -25.47
N LYS A 149 -33.37 -20.85 -25.37
CA LYS A 149 -34.53 -20.43 -26.17
C LYS A 149 -34.22 -20.35 -27.67
N MET A 150 -32.99 -19.99 -28.05
CA MET A 150 -32.53 -20.11 -29.45
C MET A 150 -32.47 -21.57 -29.94
N ALA A 151 -32.21 -22.52 -29.04
CA ALA A 151 -32.35 -23.96 -29.29
C ALA A 151 -33.80 -24.50 -29.11
N GLY A 152 -34.79 -23.63 -28.89
CA GLY A 152 -36.20 -23.98 -28.80
C GLY A 152 -36.63 -24.62 -27.48
N TYR A 153 -35.92 -24.36 -26.38
CA TYR A 153 -36.33 -24.77 -25.03
C TYR A 153 -37.44 -23.87 -24.47
N THR A 154 -38.37 -24.44 -23.70
CA THR A 154 -39.18 -23.66 -22.75
C THR A 154 -38.40 -23.47 -21.45
N SER A 155 -38.33 -22.25 -20.93
CA SER A 155 -37.54 -21.92 -19.74
C SER A 155 -38.38 -21.49 -18.53
N ALA A 156 -38.01 -21.95 -17.33
CA ALA A 156 -38.69 -21.56 -16.08
C ALA A 156 -37.73 -21.29 -14.91
N ARG A 157 -38.04 -20.26 -14.10
CA ARG A 157 -37.40 -20.01 -12.80
C ARG A 157 -38.42 -19.97 -11.67
N PHE A 158 -38.26 -20.86 -10.68
CA PHE A 158 -39.04 -20.84 -9.45
C PHE A 158 -38.13 -20.60 -8.24
N GLY A 159 -38.22 -19.40 -7.66
CA GLY A 159 -37.58 -19.03 -6.39
C GLY A 159 -36.62 -17.83 -6.47
N LYS A 160 -35.51 -17.86 -5.74
CA LYS A 160 -34.59 -16.72 -5.57
C LYS A 160 -33.88 -16.34 -6.87
N TRP A 161 -34.14 -15.13 -7.37
CA TRP A 161 -33.43 -14.55 -8.53
C TRP A 161 -32.18 -13.75 -8.12
N HIS A 162 -32.38 -12.68 -7.34
CA HIS A 162 -31.32 -11.87 -6.72
C HIS A 162 -30.37 -11.09 -7.67
N LEU A 163 -30.81 -10.90 -8.92
CA LEU A 163 -30.16 -10.11 -9.99
C LEU A 163 -31.04 -8.93 -10.48
N GLU A 164 -32.06 -8.59 -9.69
CA GLU A 164 -33.01 -7.48 -9.84
C GLU A 164 -34.07 -7.60 -10.96
N ASN A 165 -34.35 -6.52 -11.70
CA ASN A 165 -35.71 -6.17 -12.13
C ASN A 165 -36.25 -6.93 -13.36
N ASP A 166 -35.41 -7.60 -14.13
CA ASP A 166 -35.83 -8.42 -15.28
C ASP A 166 -35.62 -9.91 -14.96
N THR A 167 -36.49 -10.77 -15.50
CA THR A 167 -36.33 -12.24 -15.47
C THR A 167 -35.53 -12.77 -16.67
N GLN A 168 -34.91 -11.89 -17.47
CA GLN A 168 -33.85 -12.19 -18.46
C GLN A 168 -34.07 -13.51 -19.22
N GLY A 169 -35.07 -13.50 -20.10
CA GLY A 169 -35.37 -14.60 -21.02
C GLY A 169 -36.29 -15.70 -20.51
N PHE A 170 -36.41 -15.91 -19.18
CA PHE A 170 -37.27 -16.95 -18.60
C PHE A 170 -38.75 -16.80 -19.05
N ASP A 171 -39.33 -17.85 -19.65
CA ASP A 171 -40.72 -17.86 -20.15
C ASP A 171 -41.76 -17.92 -19.04
N VAL A 172 -41.46 -18.67 -17.97
CA VAL A 172 -42.32 -18.84 -16.80
C VAL A 172 -41.52 -18.50 -15.54
N SER A 173 -42.06 -17.64 -14.68
CA SER A 173 -41.26 -17.13 -13.56
C SER A 173 -42.11 -16.82 -12.34
N SER A 174 -41.75 -17.39 -11.18
CA SER A 174 -42.39 -17.10 -9.89
C SER A 174 -41.36 -17.06 -8.76
N ALA A 175 -41.53 -16.14 -7.81
CA ALA A 175 -40.62 -15.96 -6.67
C ALA A 175 -40.94 -16.87 -5.48
N ASP A 176 -42.20 -17.31 -5.33
CA ASP A 176 -42.72 -18.12 -4.21
C ASP A 176 -43.24 -19.51 -4.65
N GLY A 177 -43.58 -19.68 -5.93
CA GLY A 177 -44.25 -20.86 -6.49
C GLY A 177 -45.75 -20.65 -6.74
N ILE A 178 -46.35 -19.59 -6.18
CA ILE A 178 -47.78 -19.29 -6.28
C ILE A 178 -48.03 -18.21 -7.34
N GLY A 179 -47.29 -17.09 -7.32
CA GLY A 179 -47.50 -16.02 -8.29
C GLY A 179 -46.60 -14.80 -8.12
N GLY A 180 -46.34 -14.12 -9.25
CA GLY A 180 -45.46 -12.96 -9.30
C GLY A 180 -43.99 -13.36 -9.47
N SER A 181 -43.32 -12.75 -10.44
CA SER A 181 -41.92 -13.01 -10.77
C SER A 181 -40.92 -12.38 -9.79
N HIS A 182 -41.35 -11.44 -8.95
CA HIS A 182 -40.50 -10.61 -8.10
C HIS A 182 -40.95 -10.69 -6.64
N GLY A 183 -39.99 -10.84 -5.72
CA GLY A 183 -40.25 -10.99 -4.29
C GLY A 183 -38.99 -11.27 -3.48
N LYS A 184 -39.12 -11.32 -2.16
CA LYS A 184 -38.07 -11.72 -1.21
C LYS A 184 -38.71 -12.56 -0.09
N HIS A 185 -38.70 -13.87 -0.25
CA HIS A 185 -39.45 -14.82 0.59
C HIS A 185 -38.57 -15.46 1.68
N TYR A 186 -37.69 -14.65 2.28
CA TYR A 186 -36.80 -15.10 3.34
C TYR A 186 -37.57 -15.35 4.64
N GLY A 187 -37.43 -16.54 5.22
CA GLY A 187 -38.08 -16.91 6.48
C GLY A 187 -39.57 -17.30 6.35
N GLU A 188 -40.01 -17.76 5.18
CA GLU A 188 -41.36 -18.29 4.94
C GLU A 188 -41.39 -19.84 5.03
N PRO A 189 -41.88 -20.48 6.11
CA PRO A 189 -41.66 -21.91 6.41
C PRO A 189 -42.32 -22.95 5.48
N LYS A 190 -42.80 -22.53 4.31
CA LYS A 190 -43.43 -23.36 3.27
C LYS A 190 -43.05 -22.97 1.84
N VAL A 191 -42.13 -22.00 1.65
CA VAL A 191 -41.75 -21.55 0.31
C VAL A 191 -41.09 -22.68 -0.47
N THR A 192 -40.27 -23.51 0.17
CA THR A 192 -39.61 -24.66 -0.45
C THR A 192 -40.60 -25.71 -0.95
N GLU A 193 -41.67 -26.03 -0.22
CA GLU A 193 -42.74 -26.86 -0.78
C GLU A 193 -43.49 -26.18 -1.93
N GLN A 194 -43.85 -24.90 -1.83
CA GLN A 194 -44.59 -24.17 -2.87
C GLN A 194 -43.81 -24.12 -4.19
N LEU A 195 -42.51 -23.82 -4.12
CA LEU A 195 -41.58 -23.88 -5.25
C LEU A 195 -41.48 -25.30 -5.85
N THR A 196 -41.47 -26.33 -5.00
CA THR A 196 -41.44 -27.74 -5.42
C THR A 196 -42.72 -28.16 -6.14
N GLU A 197 -43.91 -27.80 -5.63
CA GLU A 197 -45.18 -28.08 -6.33
C GLU A 197 -45.21 -27.41 -7.72
N ARG A 198 -44.78 -26.14 -7.81
CA ARG A 198 -44.77 -25.42 -9.10
C ARG A 198 -43.74 -25.98 -10.08
N ALA A 199 -42.58 -26.43 -9.59
CA ALA A 199 -41.57 -27.12 -10.37
C ALA A 199 -42.11 -28.44 -10.95
N MET A 200 -42.76 -29.28 -10.13
CA MET A 200 -43.40 -30.51 -10.62
C MET A 200 -44.52 -30.24 -11.63
N GLN A 201 -45.37 -29.24 -11.38
CA GLN A 201 -46.40 -28.83 -12.33
C GLN A 201 -45.78 -28.43 -13.69
N PHE A 202 -44.65 -27.71 -13.69
CA PHE A 202 -43.96 -27.34 -14.93
C PHE A 202 -43.40 -28.55 -15.69
N LEU A 203 -42.89 -29.56 -14.99
CA LEU A 203 -42.47 -30.84 -15.61
C LEU A 203 -43.66 -31.52 -16.31
N GLU A 204 -44.81 -31.63 -15.62
CA GLU A 204 -46.03 -32.21 -16.19
C GLU A 204 -46.55 -31.41 -17.40
N GLU A 205 -46.46 -30.08 -17.34
CA GLU A 205 -46.83 -29.15 -18.42
C GLU A 205 -45.93 -29.24 -19.66
N ASN A 206 -44.63 -29.55 -19.51
CA ASN A 206 -43.62 -29.36 -20.57
C ASN A 206 -42.89 -30.63 -21.05
N GLN A 207 -43.13 -31.80 -20.45
CA GLN A 207 -42.53 -33.10 -20.78
C GLN A 207 -42.48 -33.50 -22.28
N ALA A 208 -43.28 -32.87 -23.15
CA ALA A 208 -43.35 -33.15 -24.58
C ALA A 208 -42.26 -32.46 -25.43
N GLY A 209 -41.48 -31.54 -24.85
CA GLY A 209 -40.40 -30.81 -25.53
C GLY A 209 -39.21 -30.54 -24.60
N PRO A 210 -38.09 -30.02 -25.12
CA PRO A 210 -36.93 -29.67 -24.30
C PRO A 210 -37.27 -28.49 -23.38
N PHE A 211 -36.89 -28.59 -22.11
CA PHE A 211 -37.08 -27.52 -21.14
C PHE A 211 -35.86 -27.28 -20.26
N PHE A 212 -35.77 -26.05 -19.75
CA PHE A 212 -34.82 -25.63 -18.71
C PHE A 212 -35.60 -25.19 -17.47
N LEU A 213 -35.46 -25.93 -16.38
CA LEU A 213 -36.13 -25.69 -15.10
C LEU A 213 -35.08 -25.31 -14.05
N TYR A 214 -35.01 -24.02 -13.71
CA TYR A 214 -34.17 -23.50 -12.64
C TYR A 214 -34.99 -23.39 -11.35
N VAL A 215 -34.59 -24.11 -10.30
CA VAL A 215 -35.24 -24.10 -8.97
C VAL A 215 -34.24 -23.59 -7.91
N PRO A 216 -34.00 -22.26 -7.86
CA PRO A 216 -33.27 -21.63 -6.77
C PRO A 216 -34.14 -21.50 -5.52
N TYR A 217 -33.99 -22.39 -4.55
CA TYR A 217 -34.67 -22.25 -3.26
C TYR A 217 -34.23 -20.97 -2.51
N TRP A 218 -35.07 -20.51 -1.58
CA TRP A 218 -34.70 -19.49 -0.58
C TRP A 218 -34.11 -20.11 0.68
N ASP A 219 -34.45 -21.36 0.97
CA ASP A 219 -33.77 -22.14 1.99
C ASP A 219 -32.36 -22.50 1.51
N VAL A 220 -31.35 -22.47 2.37
CA VAL A 220 -31.38 -22.43 3.85
C VAL A 220 -30.98 -21.07 4.44
N HIS A 221 -31.20 -19.98 3.70
CA HIS A 221 -30.76 -18.62 4.05
C HIS A 221 -31.51 -18.01 5.25
N THR A 222 -30.84 -17.09 5.95
CA THR A 222 -31.40 -16.37 7.10
C THR A 222 -32.51 -15.35 6.73
N PRO A 223 -33.46 -15.03 7.64
CA PRO A 223 -33.64 -15.57 8.98
C PRO A 223 -34.20 -16.99 8.96
N LEU A 224 -33.68 -17.84 9.84
CA LEU A 224 -33.98 -19.27 9.84
C LEU A 224 -35.41 -19.54 10.31
N CYS A 225 -36.23 -20.16 9.46
CA CYS A 225 -37.63 -20.44 9.74
C CYS A 225 -38.09 -21.76 9.09
N GLY A 226 -37.65 -22.89 9.65
CA GLY A 226 -38.05 -24.23 9.21
C GLY A 226 -39.46 -24.63 9.66
N ARG A 227 -40.02 -25.62 8.97
CA ARG A 227 -41.36 -26.18 9.23
C ARG A 227 -41.45 -26.81 10.62
N GLU A 228 -42.49 -26.50 11.40
CA GLU A 228 -42.54 -26.75 12.85
C GLU A 228 -42.37 -28.24 13.25
N ASP A 229 -42.92 -29.17 12.48
CA ASP A 229 -42.77 -30.62 12.69
C ASP A 229 -41.33 -31.10 12.46
N LEU A 230 -40.65 -30.57 11.44
CA LEU A 230 -39.23 -30.84 11.19
C LEU A 230 -38.35 -30.20 12.26
N VAL A 231 -38.67 -28.98 12.71
CA VAL A 231 -37.96 -28.34 13.82
C VAL A 231 -38.08 -29.17 15.11
N GLU A 232 -39.26 -29.75 15.39
CA GLU A 232 -39.44 -30.61 16.57
C GLU A 232 -38.78 -31.99 16.43
N LYS A 233 -38.75 -32.57 15.21
CA LYS A 233 -37.90 -33.73 14.88
C LYS A 233 -36.43 -33.45 15.22
N TYR A 234 -35.88 -32.33 14.78
CA TYR A 234 -34.48 -31.98 15.05
C TYR A 234 -34.21 -31.54 16.48
N ARG A 235 -35.14 -30.89 17.18
CA ARG A 235 -35.04 -30.67 18.64
C ARG A 235 -34.95 -32.00 19.39
N SER A 236 -35.79 -32.98 19.03
CA SER A 236 -35.76 -34.33 19.61
C SER A 236 -34.44 -35.04 19.32
N LYS A 237 -33.95 -34.97 18.08
CA LYS A 237 -32.62 -35.50 17.69
C LYS A 237 -31.50 -34.82 18.48
N LEU A 238 -31.53 -33.50 18.63
CA LEU A 238 -30.53 -32.73 19.38
C LEU A 238 -30.50 -33.08 20.87
N GLN A 239 -31.67 -33.31 21.49
CA GLN A 239 -31.75 -33.76 22.87
C GLN A 239 -31.13 -35.15 23.08
N SER A 240 -31.17 -36.02 22.06
CA SER A 240 -30.53 -37.35 22.13
C SER A 240 -28.99 -37.31 22.07
N LEU A 241 -28.38 -36.22 21.60
CA LEU A 241 -26.92 -36.06 21.57
C LEU A 241 -26.34 -35.74 22.96
N PRO A 242 -25.06 -36.09 23.21
CA PRO A 242 -24.31 -35.62 24.37
C PRO A 242 -24.34 -34.10 24.49
N GLU A 243 -24.45 -33.58 25.71
CA GLU A 243 -24.59 -32.14 25.97
C GLU A 243 -23.44 -31.30 25.37
N SER A 244 -22.23 -31.86 25.36
CA SER A 244 -21.02 -31.30 24.73
C SER A 244 -21.12 -31.11 23.21
N GLU A 245 -22.02 -31.82 22.53
CA GLU A 245 -22.18 -31.74 21.07
C GLU A 245 -23.35 -30.85 20.65
N ARG A 246 -24.31 -30.57 21.54
CA ARG A 246 -25.54 -29.85 21.20
C ARG A 246 -25.30 -28.43 20.68
N GLY A 247 -24.24 -27.77 21.14
CA GLY A 247 -23.86 -26.43 20.67
C GLY A 247 -23.41 -26.36 19.20
N ARG A 248 -23.17 -27.52 18.55
CA ARG A 248 -22.66 -27.59 17.17
C ARG A 248 -23.74 -27.52 16.09
N PHE A 249 -25.02 -27.64 16.46
CA PHE A 249 -26.11 -27.90 15.51
C PHE A 249 -27.33 -27.03 15.77
N ASN A 250 -27.90 -26.45 14.71
CA ASN A 250 -29.12 -25.66 14.77
C ASN A 250 -30.31 -26.49 14.24
N PRO A 251 -31.33 -26.80 15.07
CA PRO A 251 -32.45 -27.64 14.64
C PRO A 251 -33.40 -26.93 13.67
N VAL A 252 -33.35 -25.59 13.57
CA VAL A 252 -34.12 -24.83 12.58
C VAL A 252 -33.45 -24.87 11.22
N TYR A 253 -32.12 -24.74 11.17
CA TYR A 253 -31.33 -24.91 9.95
C TYR A 253 -31.47 -26.34 9.39
N ALA A 254 -31.37 -27.34 10.27
CA ALA A 254 -31.59 -28.75 9.91
C ALA A 254 -32.98 -29.03 9.30
N ALA A 255 -34.02 -28.39 9.84
CA ALA A 255 -35.38 -28.48 9.31
C ALA A 255 -35.54 -27.86 7.91
N MET A 256 -34.79 -26.79 7.63
CA MET A 256 -34.76 -26.15 6.30
C MET A 256 -33.97 -27.02 5.29
N ILE A 257 -32.86 -27.65 5.72
CA ILE A 257 -32.11 -28.62 4.91
C ILE A 257 -33.01 -29.80 4.48
N GLU A 258 -33.78 -30.37 5.41
CA GLU A 258 -34.68 -31.49 5.10
C GLU A 258 -35.88 -31.08 4.23
N ALA A 259 -36.32 -29.82 4.29
CA ALA A 259 -37.31 -29.28 3.35
C ALA A 259 -36.73 -29.23 1.92
N VAL A 260 -35.49 -28.76 1.76
CA VAL A 260 -34.78 -28.75 0.46
C VAL A 260 -34.54 -30.16 -0.06
N ASP A 261 -34.12 -31.10 0.80
CA ASP A 261 -33.98 -32.52 0.44
C ASP A 261 -35.30 -33.14 -0.04
N THR A 262 -36.39 -32.88 0.69
CA THR A 262 -37.74 -33.32 0.30
C THR A 262 -38.14 -32.71 -1.06
N GLY A 263 -37.78 -31.45 -1.29
CA GLY A 263 -37.99 -30.76 -2.57
C GLY A 263 -37.26 -31.43 -3.73
N VAL A 264 -35.94 -31.66 -3.57
CA VAL A 264 -35.10 -32.41 -4.51
C VAL A 264 -35.69 -33.79 -4.78
N GLY A 265 -36.00 -34.57 -3.74
CA GLY A 265 -36.54 -35.92 -3.88
C GLY A 265 -37.81 -35.98 -4.73
N ARG A 266 -38.76 -35.06 -4.51
CA ARG A 266 -40.03 -35.01 -5.25
C ARG A 266 -39.86 -34.56 -6.70
N ILE A 267 -38.94 -33.64 -6.99
CA ILE A 267 -38.60 -33.26 -8.37
C ILE A 267 -37.92 -34.43 -9.11
N VAL A 268 -36.99 -35.11 -8.43
CA VAL A 268 -36.26 -36.29 -8.94
C VAL A 268 -37.22 -37.45 -9.22
N GLU A 269 -38.18 -37.71 -8.32
CA GLU A 269 -39.25 -38.69 -8.50
C GLU A 269 -40.21 -38.30 -9.64
N LYS A 270 -40.58 -37.02 -9.77
CA LYS A 270 -41.45 -36.57 -10.87
C LYS A 270 -40.82 -36.80 -12.24
N VAL A 271 -39.50 -36.60 -12.37
CA VAL A 271 -38.73 -36.91 -13.60
C VAL A 271 -38.77 -38.41 -13.94
N ASP A 272 -38.78 -39.28 -12.93
CA ASP A 272 -38.87 -40.74 -13.09
C ASP A 272 -40.32 -41.21 -13.36
N GLU A 273 -41.32 -40.66 -12.67
CA GLU A 273 -42.75 -40.91 -12.89
C GLU A 273 -43.19 -40.58 -14.33
N LEU A 274 -42.69 -39.47 -14.87
CA LEU A 274 -42.95 -39.03 -16.24
C LEU A 274 -42.14 -39.81 -17.29
N GLY A 275 -41.21 -40.69 -16.87
CA GLY A 275 -40.39 -41.52 -17.76
C GLY A 275 -39.39 -40.73 -18.61
N ILE A 276 -39.04 -39.50 -18.22
CA ILE A 276 -38.17 -38.60 -18.99
C ILE A 276 -36.70 -38.60 -18.51
N ALA A 277 -36.35 -39.42 -17.51
CA ALA A 277 -35.03 -39.46 -16.88
C ALA A 277 -33.86 -39.77 -17.84
N GLU A 278 -34.06 -40.61 -18.87
CA GLU A 278 -33.03 -40.86 -19.91
C GLU A 278 -32.71 -39.63 -20.77
N ASN A 279 -33.62 -38.65 -20.81
CA ASN A 279 -33.49 -37.40 -21.56
C ASN A 279 -33.42 -36.18 -20.63
N THR A 280 -33.06 -36.35 -19.36
CA THR A 280 -33.06 -35.25 -18.37
C THR A 280 -31.77 -35.27 -17.57
N LEU A 281 -30.97 -34.20 -17.66
CA LEU A 281 -29.92 -33.90 -16.70
C LEU A 281 -30.56 -33.21 -15.49
N ILE A 282 -30.36 -33.78 -14.31
CA ILE A 282 -30.66 -33.14 -13.01
C ILE A 282 -29.33 -32.72 -12.38
N VAL A 283 -29.20 -31.45 -12.02
CA VAL A 283 -28.07 -30.87 -11.28
C VAL A 283 -28.57 -30.40 -9.92
N PHE A 284 -27.81 -30.69 -8.85
CA PHE A 284 -27.97 -30.09 -7.53
C PHE A 284 -26.66 -29.39 -7.11
N ILE A 285 -26.76 -28.16 -6.62
CA ILE A 285 -25.61 -27.34 -6.17
C ILE A 285 -26.06 -26.29 -5.13
N SER A 286 -25.12 -25.54 -4.52
CA SER A 286 -25.38 -24.33 -3.71
C SER A 286 -24.74 -23.08 -4.34
N ASP A 287 -25.20 -21.88 -3.98
CA ASP A 287 -24.71 -20.61 -4.55
C ASP A 287 -23.53 -19.95 -3.83
N ASN A 288 -23.21 -20.40 -2.62
CA ASN A 288 -21.98 -20.09 -1.89
C ASN A 288 -21.80 -21.09 -0.73
N GLY A 289 -20.66 -21.04 -0.06
CA GLY A 289 -20.42 -21.76 1.18
C GLY A 289 -21.42 -21.42 2.30
N GLY A 290 -21.33 -22.15 3.41
CA GLY A 290 -22.30 -22.07 4.51
C GLY A 290 -22.10 -20.85 5.42
N THR A 291 -23.07 -20.62 6.30
CA THR A 291 -22.97 -19.64 7.41
C THR A 291 -22.70 -20.35 8.75
N ILE A 292 -22.69 -19.62 9.87
CA ILE A 292 -22.39 -20.16 11.22
C ILE A 292 -23.32 -21.27 11.73
N SER A 293 -24.38 -21.66 11.00
CA SER A 293 -25.21 -22.85 11.31
C SER A 293 -24.81 -24.12 10.53
N SER A 294 -23.91 -23.99 9.55
CA SER A 294 -23.35 -25.05 8.70
C SER A 294 -22.23 -25.83 9.38
N GLN A 295 -21.93 -27.05 8.92
CA GLN A 295 -20.72 -27.78 9.30
C GLN A 295 -19.54 -27.41 8.38
N LEU A 296 -18.89 -26.27 8.64
CA LEU A 296 -17.82 -25.76 7.78
C LEU A 296 -16.53 -26.61 7.82
N ALA A 297 -16.17 -27.15 8.98
CA ALA A 297 -14.87 -27.80 9.22
C ALA A 297 -14.69 -29.18 8.52
N PRO A 298 -13.47 -29.52 8.04
CA PRO A 298 -12.20 -28.82 8.28
C PRO A 298 -11.87 -27.61 7.39
N LEU A 299 -12.69 -27.28 6.37
CA LEU A 299 -12.38 -26.17 5.46
C LEU A 299 -12.39 -24.81 6.20
N ARG A 300 -11.53 -23.87 5.77
CA ARG A 300 -11.37 -22.53 6.38
C ARG A 300 -12.38 -21.52 5.85
N GLY A 301 -12.71 -20.52 6.68
CA GLY A 301 -13.61 -19.43 6.34
C GLY A 301 -15.09 -19.80 6.44
N MET A 302 -15.93 -19.08 5.69
CA MET A 302 -17.38 -19.27 5.52
C MET A 302 -17.91 -18.39 4.37
N LYS A 303 -19.22 -18.36 4.11
CA LYS A 303 -19.87 -17.42 3.17
C LYS A 303 -19.29 -16.01 3.29
N GLY A 304 -18.83 -15.45 2.18
CA GLY A 304 -18.21 -14.13 2.12
C GLY A 304 -16.68 -14.13 2.04
N SER A 305 -16.01 -15.26 2.33
CA SER A 305 -14.55 -15.42 2.19
C SER A 305 -14.17 -16.21 0.94
N LEU A 306 -12.96 -15.98 0.40
CA LEU A 306 -12.40 -16.78 -0.71
C LEU A 306 -11.71 -18.08 -0.24
N TYR A 307 -11.63 -18.32 1.06
CA TYR A 307 -11.22 -19.61 1.65
C TYR A 307 -12.25 -20.71 1.31
N GLU A 308 -11.82 -21.98 1.33
CA GLU A 308 -12.55 -23.13 0.81
C GLU A 308 -13.98 -23.26 1.36
N ALA A 309 -14.24 -23.00 2.65
CA ALA A 309 -15.59 -23.10 3.22
C ALA A 309 -16.54 -21.95 2.79
N GLY A 310 -16.03 -20.93 2.11
CA GLY A 310 -16.81 -19.83 1.54
C GLY A 310 -17.18 -20.00 0.06
N ILE A 311 -16.39 -20.77 -0.70
CA ILE A 311 -16.58 -20.96 -2.16
C ILE A 311 -16.81 -22.41 -2.59
N ARG A 312 -16.42 -23.42 -1.80
CA ARG A 312 -16.67 -24.83 -2.12
C ARG A 312 -18.09 -25.23 -1.71
N VAL A 313 -18.79 -25.91 -2.61
CA VAL A 313 -20.24 -26.20 -2.49
C VAL A 313 -20.51 -27.68 -2.74
N PRO A 314 -21.57 -28.27 -2.13
CA PRO A 314 -21.92 -29.66 -2.41
C PRO A 314 -22.56 -29.75 -3.79
N ALA A 315 -22.10 -30.67 -4.65
CA ALA A 315 -22.68 -30.82 -5.99
C ALA A 315 -22.77 -32.28 -6.44
N CYS A 316 -23.89 -32.62 -7.08
CA CYS A 316 -24.09 -33.89 -7.76
C CYS A 316 -25.00 -33.75 -9.00
N MET A 317 -24.86 -34.67 -9.95
CA MET A 317 -25.61 -34.67 -11.21
C MET A 317 -26.10 -36.07 -11.60
N ARG A 318 -27.37 -36.21 -11.97
CA ARG A 318 -27.97 -37.47 -12.47
C ARG A 318 -28.46 -37.30 -13.90
N TRP A 319 -28.08 -38.22 -14.77
CA TRP A 319 -28.65 -38.37 -16.11
C TRP A 319 -28.65 -39.85 -16.48
N THR A 320 -29.82 -40.47 -16.39
CA THR A 320 -30.00 -41.93 -16.49
C THR A 320 -29.50 -42.45 -17.84
N GLY A 321 -28.61 -43.44 -17.81
CA GLY A 321 -28.03 -44.03 -19.03
C GLY A 321 -26.98 -43.17 -19.73
N ARG A 322 -26.54 -42.05 -19.13
CA ARG A 322 -25.42 -41.22 -19.61
C ARG A 322 -24.31 -41.10 -18.57
N ILE A 323 -24.67 -40.70 -17.36
CA ILE A 323 -23.78 -40.67 -16.19
C ILE A 323 -23.74 -42.07 -15.57
N GLU A 324 -22.56 -42.53 -15.14
CA GLU A 324 -22.40 -43.77 -14.38
C GLU A 324 -22.87 -43.58 -12.92
N PRO A 325 -23.83 -44.38 -12.41
CA PRO A 325 -24.35 -44.22 -11.04
C PRO A 325 -23.31 -44.51 -9.95
N GLY A 326 -23.14 -43.56 -9.03
CA GLY A 326 -22.16 -43.64 -7.94
C GLY A 326 -20.75 -43.23 -8.35
N SER A 327 -20.58 -42.60 -9.51
CA SER A 327 -19.29 -42.11 -10.00
C SER A 327 -18.81 -40.85 -9.27
N LEU A 328 -17.50 -40.60 -9.36
CA LEU A 328 -16.83 -39.46 -8.74
C LEU A 328 -16.15 -38.63 -9.82
N CYS A 329 -16.25 -37.30 -9.70
CA CYS A 329 -15.48 -36.35 -10.47
C CYS A 329 -14.66 -35.47 -9.51
N GLU A 330 -13.35 -35.44 -9.71
CA GLU A 330 -12.40 -34.67 -8.89
C GLU A 330 -11.90 -33.41 -9.62
N THR A 331 -12.21 -33.29 -10.92
CA THR A 331 -11.96 -32.10 -11.75
C THR A 331 -12.65 -30.86 -11.16
N PRO A 332 -11.94 -29.74 -10.96
CA PRO A 332 -12.55 -28.50 -10.47
C PRO A 332 -13.59 -27.91 -11.44
N ILE A 333 -14.81 -27.69 -10.94
CA ILE A 333 -15.90 -27.04 -11.66
C ILE A 333 -16.37 -25.78 -10.93
N THR A 334 -16.83 -24.79 -11.66
CA THR A 334 -17.30 -23.51 -11.11
C THR A 334 -18.55 -23.02 -11.84
N SER A 335 -19.26 -22.05 -11.27
CA SER A 335 -20.59 -21.65 -11.75
C SER A 335 -20.61 -21.09 -13.18
N VAL A 336 -19.52 -20.51 -13.68
CA VAL A 336 -19.42 -20.02 -15.07
C VAL A 336 -19.54 -21.13 -16.12
N ASP A 337 -19.25 -22.37 -15.76
CA ASP A 337 -19.18 -23.52 -16.68
C ASP A 337 -20.54 -23.99 -17.21
N PHE A 338 -21.62 -23.66 -16.49
CA PHE A 338 -22.94 -24.17 -16.82
C PHE A 338 -23.55 -23.56 -18.09
N LEU A 339 -23.27 -22.29 -18.41
CA LEU A 339 -23.74 -21.71 -19.68
C LEU A 339 -23.16 -22.43 -20.91
N PRO A 340 -21.82 -22.60 -21.06
CA PRO A 340 -21.27 -23.34 -22.19
C PRO A 340 -21.67 -24.82 -22.17
N THR A 341 -21.75 -25.45 -21.00
CA THR A 341 -22.22 -26.84 -20.88
C THR A 341 -23.65 -27.01 -21.43
N PHE A 342 -24.58 -26.14 -21.04
CA PHE A 342 -25.97 -26.24 -21.48
C PHE A 342 -26.14 -25.83 -22.95
N ALA A 343 -25.35 -24.88 -23.44
CA ALA A 343 -25.31 -24.54 -24.86
C ALA A 343 -24.84 -25.73 -25.72
N ALA A 344 -23.75 -26.39 -25.34
CA ALA A 344 -23.24 -27.58 -26.01
C ALA A 344 -24.26 -28.73 -26.00
N MET A 345 -24.84 -29.04 -24.84
CA MET A 345 -25.90 -30.06 -24.69
C MET A 345 -27.15 -29.77 -25.55
N ALA A 346 -27.53 -28.50 -25.70
CA ALA A 346 -28.66 -28.08 -26.51
C ALA A 346 -28.36 -28.02 -28.02
N GLY A 347 -27.08 -27.99 -28.41
CA GLY A 347 -26.68 -27.57 -29.76
C GLY A 347 -27.12 -26.13 -30.05
N ALA A 348 -26.85 -25.23 -29.11
CA ALA A 348 -26.97 -23.78 -29.24
C ALA A 348 -25.60 -23.14 -29.51
N GLU A 349 -25.59 -21.97 -30.14
CA GLU A 349 -24.36 -21.16 -30.28
C GLU A 349 -24.13 -20.32 -29.02
N LEU A 350 -22.86 -20.12 -28.63
CA LEU A 350 -22.50 -19.22 -27.53
C LEU A 350 -22.73 -17.75 -27.93
N PRO A 351 -23.05 -16.85 -26.97
CA PRO A 351 -23.22 -15.43 -27.26
C PRO A 351 -21.90 -14.81 -27.75
N THR A 352 -21.93 -14.15 -28.91
CA THR A 352 -20.74 -13.58 -29.57
C THR A 352 -20.50 -12.11 -29.23
N ARG A 353 -21.28 -11.54 -28.29
CA ARG A 353 -21.24 -10.12 -27.89
C ARG A 353 -20.81 -9.89 -26.44
N GLN A 354 -20.55 -10.97 -25.72
CA GLN A 354 -19.94 -11.01 -24.39
C GLN A 354 -18.88 -12.14 -24.40
N PRO A 355 -17.84 -12.09 -23.56
CA PRO A 355 -17.00 -13.25 -23.32
C PRO A 355 -17.76 -14.36 -22.58
N VAL A 356 -17.29 -15.59 -22.70
CA VAL A 356 -17.73 -16.73 -21.88
C VAL A 356 -16.47 -17.33 -21.29
N ASP A 357 -16.32 -17.22 -19.97
CA ASP A 357 -15.13 -17.64 -19.23
C ASP A 357 -15.17 -19.12 -18.83
N GLY A 358 -16.37 -19.70 -18.77
CA GLY A 358 -16.59 -21.10 -18.39
C GLY A 358 -16.21 -22.12 -19.47
N THR A 359 -16.06 -23.37 -19.04
CA THR A 359 -15.71 -24.52 -19.89
C THR A 359 -16.90 -25.49 -20.02
N ASP A 360 -17.05 -26.17 -21.16
CA ASP A 360 -18.05 -27.23 -21.34
C ASP A 360 -17.69 -28.47 -20.49
N LEU A 361 -18.55 -28.81 -19.52
CA LEU A 361 -18.42 -29.97 -18.64
C LEU A 361 -19.08 -31.23 -19.22
N SER A 362 -19.74 -31.17 -20.38
CA SER A 362 -20.42 -32.30 -21.00
C SER A 362 -19.53 -33.54 -21.24
N PRO A 363 -18.20 -33.44 -21.47
CA PRO A 363 -17.31 -34.61 -21.50
C PRO A 363 -17.25 -35.34 -20.15
N LEU A 364 -17.16 -34.60 -19.02
CA LEU A 364 -17.09 -35.15 -17.66
C LEU A 364 -18.31 -36.04 -17.37
N LEU A 365 -19.49 -35.64 -17.83
CA LEU A 365 -20.75 -36.40 -17.66
C LEU A 365 -20.75 -37.78 -18.35
N SER A 366 -19.73 -38.07 -19.17
CA SER A 366 -19.50 -39.36 -19.83
C SER A 366 -18.20 -40.06 -19.39
N GLY A 367 -17.55 -39.58 -18.33
CA GLY A 367 -16.27 -40.12 -17.83
C GLY A 367 -15.06 -39.77 -18.71
N GLN A 368 -15.15 -38.70 -19.51
CA GLN A 368 -14.02 -38.15 -20.27
C GLN A 368 -13.38 -36.98 -19.49
N GLU A 369 -12.10 -36.73 -19.74
CA GLU A 369 -11.37 -35.58 -19.18
C GLU A 369 -11.66 -34.28 -19.95
N ILE A 370 -11.35 -33.14 -19.34
CA ILE A 370 -11.25 -31.82 -19.99
C ILE A 370 -9.82 -31.28 -19.78
N GLU A 371 -9.42 -30.25 -20.53
CA GLU A 371 -8.08 -29.67 -20.41
C GLU A 371 -7.85 -29.01 -19.03
N ASP A 372 -6.61 -29.10 -18.52
CA ASP A 372 -6.20 -28.40 -17.29
C ASP A 372 -6.31 -26.89 -17.47
N ARG A 373 -6.86 -26.23 -16.45
CA ARG A 373 -7.21 -24.81 -16.47
C ARG A 373 -7.19 -24.24 -15.06
N SER A 374 -7.03 -22.94 -14.98
CA SER A 374 -7.26 -22.19 -13.76
C SER A 374 -8.73 -21.77 -13.61
N ILE A 375 -9.20 -21.71 -12.37
CA ILE A 375 -10.49 -21.13 -12.00
C ILE A 375 -10.27 -20.00 -10.99
N PHE A 376 -11.06 -18.93 -11.10
CA PHE A 376 -10.76 -17.64 -10.47
C PHE A 376 -11.93 -17.06 -9.66
N TRP A 377 -11.62 -16.19 -8.71
CA TRP A 377 -12.59 -15.41 -7.91
C TRP A 377 -12.03 -14.03 -7.58
N HIS A 378 -12.87 -13.00 -7.60
CA HIS A 378 -12.47 -11.64 -7.24
C HIS A 378 -13.53 -10.95 -6.36
N TYR A 379 -13.09 -10.33 -5.27
CA TYR A 379 -13.94 -9.69 -4.26
C TYR A 379 -13.29 -8.39 -3.71
N PRO A 380 -13.55 -7.22 -4.31
CA PRO A 380 -12.87 -5.95 -4.01
C PRO A 380 -13.52 -5.15 -2.86
N LEU A 381 -14.12 -5.82 -1.87
CA LEU A 381 -15.03 -5.19 -0.88
C LEU A 381 -14.87 -5.77 0.53
N TYR A 382 -15.51 -5.12 1.52
CA TYR A 382 -15.58 -5.61 2.90
C TYR A 382 -16.97 -6.14 3.29
N LEU A 383 -16.99 -7.18 4.11
CA LEU A 383 -18.20 -7.86 4.56
C LEU A 383 -18.15 -8.24 6.03
N GLU A 384 -19.01 -7.58 6.81
CA GLU A 384 -19.36 -7.88 8.21
C GLU A 384 -18.16 -8.04 9.15
N GLY A 385 -17.62 -6.90 9.58
CA GLY A 385 -16.51 -6.83 10.54
C GLY A 385 -16.91 -6.28 11.90
N LYS A 386 -16.67 -7.07 12.95
CA LYS A 386 -16.62 -6.69 14.39
C LYS A 386 -15.76 -7.70 15.18
N GLY A 387 -14.48 -7.81 14.85
CA GLY A 387 -13.52 -8.59 15.65
C GLY A 387 -13.71 -10.11 15.58
N LEU A 388 -13.96 -10.66 14.38
CA LEU A 388 -13.71 -12.08 14.12
C LEU A 388 -12.24 -12.24 13.73
N THR A 389 -11.42 -12.67 14.69
CA THR A 389 -9.99 -12.96 14.53
C THR A 389 -9.76 -13.98 13.43
N PHE A 390 -8.97 -13.61 12.41
CA PHE A 390 -8.35 -14.55 11.49
C PHE A 390 -6.84 -14.30 11.47
N ASP A 391 -6.08 -15.36 11.75
CA ASP A 391 -4.62 -15.34 11.74
C ASP A 391 -4.11 -15.26 10.29
N THR A 392 -3.25 -14.28 10.04
CA THR A 392 -2.58 -14.04 8.75
C THR A 392 -1.24 -14.79 8.66
N PRO A 393 -0.64 -14.95 7.47
CA PRO A 393 0.65 -15.62 7.33
C PRO A 393 1.80 -14.98 8.13
N ASP A 394 1.75 -13.67 8.37
CA ASP A 394 2.70 -12.88 9.17
C ASP A 394 2.34 -12.83 10.68
N GLY A 395 1.21 -13.42 11.08
CA GLY A 395 0.76 -13.45 12.49
C GLY A 395 -0.06 -12.25 12.95
N GLY A 396 -0.38 -11.31 12.05
CA GLY A 396 -1.39 -10.28 12.25
C GLY A 396 -2.83 -10.83 12.33
N THR A 397 -3.78 -9.94 12.66
CA THR A 397 -5.20 -10.29 12.86
C THR A 397 -6.13 -9.48 11.97
N TYR A 398 -6.80 -10.14 11.03
CA TYR A 398 -7.94 -9.53 10.33
C TYR A 398 -9.23 -9.62 11.16
N SER A 399 -10.21 -8.77 10.85
CA SER A 399 -11.48 -8.60 11.58
C SER A 399 -12.72 -8.61 10.69
N TRP A 400 -12.62 -9.21 9.49
CA TRP A 400 -13.62 -9.17 8.42
C TRP A 400 -13.98 -10.59 7.94
N ARG A 401 -15.26 -10.87 7.67
CA ARG A 401 -15.70 -12.17 7.08
C ARG A 401 -15.35 -12.27 5.59
N GLY A 402 -15.34 -11.14 4.89
CA GLY A 402 -14.82 -10.97 3.54
C GLY A 402 -14.12 -9.63 3.43
N PHE A 403 -13.01 -9.58 2.72
CA PHE A 403 -12.14 -8.42 2.59
C PHE A 403 -11.50 -8.38 1.19
N PRO A 404 -11.01 -7.21 0.72
CA PRO A 404 -10.48 -7.03 -0.63
C PRO A 404 -9.42 -8.08 -1.01
N SER A 405 -9.78 -8.97 -1.94
CA SER A 405 -8.93 -10.09 -2.35
C SER A 405 -9.28 -10.64 -3.73
N THR A 406 -8.30 -11.29 -4.36
CA THR A 406 -8.46 -12.09 -5.58
C THR A 406 -7.88 -13.48 -5.31
N ALA A 407 -8.47 -14.55 -5.87
CA ALA A 407 -7.97 -15.91 -5.71
C ALA A 407 -8.04 -16.69 -7.03
N MET A 408 -7.16 -17.67 -7.16
CA MET A 408 -7.22 -18.69 -8.22
C MET A 408 -6.91 -20.08 -7.67
N ARG A 409 -7.39 -21.11 -8.37
CA ARG A 409 -6.97 -22.51 -8.19
C ARG A 409 -6.57 -23.10 -9.54
N ARG A 410 -5.44 -23.82 -9.57
CA ARG A 410 -4.97 -24.63 -10.70
C ARG A 410 -4.46 -25.98 -10.20
N GLY A 411 -5.01 -27.08 -10.71
CA GLY A 411 -4.74 -28.42 -10.17
C GLY A 411 -5.03 -28.48 -8.66
N ASP A 412 -4.04 -28.87 -7.87
CA ASP A 412 -4.12 -28.88 -6.40
C ASP A 412 -3.73 -27.56 -5.73
N TRP A 413 -3.13 -26.63 -6.47
CA TRP A 413 -2.61 -25.38 -5.90
C TRP A 413 -3.65 -24.27 -5.94
N LYS A 414 -3.73 -23.51 -4.85
CA LYS A 414 -4.59 -22.33 -4.70
C LYS A 414 -3.76 -21.15 -4.22
N LEU A 415 -3.85 -20.02 -4.93
CA LEU A 415 -3.22 -18.76 -4.55
C LEU A 415 -4.31 -17.74 -4.22
N ILE A 416 -4.12 -16.98 -3.15
CA ILE A 416 -4.96 -15.84 -2.75
C ILE A 416 -4.06 -14.61 -2.63
N GLU A 417 -4.43 -13.52 -3.30
CA GLU A 417 -3.88 -12.18 -3.12
C GLU A 417 -4.80 -11.37 -2.19
N PHE A 418 -4.21 -10.63 -1.25
CA PHE A 418 -4.93 -9.72 -0.36
C PHE A 418 -4.60 -8.26 -0.71
N HIS A 419 -5.60 -7.45 -1.07
CA HIS A 419 -5.35 -6.10 -1.58
C HIS A 419 -5.09 -5.04 -0.49
N GLU A 420 -5.26 -5.39 0.80
CA GLU A 420 -4.95 -4.49 1.92
C GLU A 420 -3.44 -4.32 2.16
N ASP A 421 -2.63 -5.24 1.65
CA ASP A 421 -1.17 -5.32 1.85
C ASP A 421 -0.41 -5.92 0.62
N ASN A 422 -1.11 -6.28 -0.46
CA ASN A 422 -0.62 -7.03 -1.63
C ASN A 422 0.13 -8.34 -1.30
N THR A 423 -0.03 -8.89 -0.10
CA THR A 423 0.55 -10.18 0.27
C THR A 423 -0.16 -11.33 -0.46
N ILE A 424 0.52 -12.47 -0.55
CA ILE A 424 -0.02 -13.70 -1.12
C ILE A 424 0.03 -14.86 -0.14
N ALA A 425 -1.01 -15.69 -0.18
CA ALA A 425 -1.03 -17.02 0.42
C ALA A 425 -1.15 -18.09 -0.66
N LEU A 426 -0.24 -19.06 -0.63
CA LEU A 426 -0.25 -20.25 -1.47
C LEU A 426 -0.57 -21.48 -0.61
N TYR A 427 -1.51 -22.31 -1.07
CA TYR A 427 -1.92 -23.54 -0.42
C TYR A 427 -1.90 -24.71 -1.41
N ASN A 428 -1.55 -25.91 -0.93
CA ASN A 428 -1.81 -27.16 -1.64
C ASN A 428 -3.05 -27.81 -1.03
N LEU A 429 -4.14 -27.91 -1.79
CA LEU A 429 -5.44 -28.38 -1.31
C LEU A 429 -5.55 -29.91 -1.23
N ALA A 430 -4.58 -30.67 -1.76
CA ALA A 430 -4.53 -32.12 -1.59
C ALA A 430 -3.94 -32.49 -0.21
N ASP A 431 -2.90 -31.77 0.23
CA ASP A 431 -2.26 -31.96 1.53
C ASP A 431 -2.91 -31.13 2.66
N ASP A 432 -3.30 -29.87 2.38
CA ASP A 432 -3.90 -28.92 3.31
C ASP A 432 -5.21 -28.31 2.77
N PRO A 433 -6.30 -29.12 2.64
CA PRO A 433 -7.63 -28.61 2.30
C PRO A 433 -8.22 -27.66 3.37
N ALA A 434 -7.54 -27.50 4.50
CA ALA A 434 -7.94 -26.60 5.58
C ALA A 434 -7.26 -25.22 5.50
N GLU A 435 -6.40 -24.97 4.51
CA GLU A 435 -5.72 -23.68 4.28
C GLU A 435 -5.05 -23.13 5.56
N THR A 436 -4.42 -24.04 6.31
CA THR A 436 -3.79 -23.77 7.60
C THR A 436 -2.37 -23.22 7.45
N THR A 437 -1.65 -23.63 6.40
CA THR A 437 -0.22 -23.34 6.22
C THR A 437 0.00 -22.61 4.90
N ASN A 438 0.38 -21.33 4.95
CA ASN A 438 0.89 -20.64 3.76
C ASN A 438 2.26 -21.25 3.39
N VAL A 439 2.40 -21.72 2.15
CA VAL A 439 3.64 -22.32 1.64
C VAL A 439 4.27 -21.51 0.49
N ALA A 440 3.90 -20.23 0.33
CA ALA A 440 4.43 -19.36 -0.72
C ALA A 440 5.97 -19.22 -0.65
N GLU A 441 6.55 -19.05 0.54
CA GLU A 441 8.01 -19.00 0.74
C GLU A 441 8.71 -20.36 0.51
N VAL A 442 7.96 -21.46 0.61
CA VAL A 442 8.48 -22.84 0.44
C VAL A 442 8.49 -23.24 -1.04
N TYR A 443 7.55 -22.72 -1.82
CA TYR A 443 7.42 -22.97 -3.27
C TYR A 443 7.34 -21.66 -4.08
N PRO A 444 8.38 -20.80 -4.02
CA PRO A 444 8.37 -19.48 -4.65
C PRO A 444 8.13 -19.55 -6.17
N ASP A 445 8.71 -20.54 -6.86
CA ASP A 445 8.50 -20.76 -8.31
C ASP A 445 7.01 -20.97 -8.66
N ILE A 446 6.27 -21.68 -7.80
CA ILE A 446 4.82 -21.94 -7.97
C ILE A 446 4.02 -20.69 -7.61
N ALA A 447 4.43 -19.98 -6.55
CA ALA A 447 3.83 -18.72 -6.15
C ALA A 447 3.96 -17.66 -7.27
N GLU A 448 5.13 -17.51 -7.88
CA GLU A 448 5.39 -16.59 -8.99
C GLU A 448 4.62 -17.01 -10.26
N GLN A 449 4.62 -18.30 -10.62
CA GLN A 449 3.87 -18.80 -11.77
C GLN A 449 2.37 -18.49 -11.64
N LEU A 450 1.76 -18.86 -10.51
CA LEU A 450 0.33 -18.62 -10.29
C LEU A 450 0.05 -17.13 -10.13
N ARG A 451 0.93 -16.35 -9.49
CA ARG A 451 0.80 -14.90 -9.42
C ARG A 451 0.77 -14.26 -10.81
N SER A 452 1.65 -14.67 -11.72
CA SER A 452 1.65 -14.16 -13.10
C SER A 452 0.42 -14.58 -13.90
N GLU A 453 -0.17 -15.74 -13.60
CA GLU A 453 -1.43 -16.19 -14.23
C GLU A 453 -2.65 -15.42 -13.64
N LEU A 454 -2.62 -15.10 -12.34
CA LEU A 454 -3.59 -14.23 -11.67
C LEU A 454 -3.55 -12.80 -12.24
N ASP A 455 -2.36 -12.20 -12.33
CA ASP A 455 -2.16 -10.85 -12.89
C ASP A 455 -2.76 -10.77 -14.32
N THR A 456 -2.44 -11.76 -15.16
CA THR A 456 -2.92 -11.84 -16.55
C THR A 456 -4.46 -11.92 -16.62
N TRP A 457 -5.08 -12.64 -15.69
CA TRP A 457 -6.53 -12.73 -15.59
C TRP A 457 -7.17 -11.45 -15.03
N GLN A 458 -6.52 -10.77 -14.09
CA GLN A 458 -6.95 -9.47 -13.57
C GLN A 458 -6.94 -8.40 -14.68
N ASP A 459 -5.92 -8.40 -15.54
CA ASP A 459 -5.81 -7.53 -16.72
C ASP A 459 -6.92 -7.81 -17.76
N ASP A 460 -7.09 -9.05 -18.20
CA ASP A 460 -8.09 -9.42 -19.22
C ASP A 460 -9.54 -9.22 -18.74
N THR A 461 -9.80 -9.46 -17.46
CA THR A 461 -11.14 -9.26 -16.87
C THR A 461 -11.39 -7.83 -16.41
N GLN A 462 -10.37 -6.96 -16.39
CA GLN A 462 -10.39 -5.61 -15.83
C GLN A 462 -10.85 -5.59 -14.35
N ALA A 463 -10.28 -6.49 -13.55
CA ALA A 463 -10.56 -6.63 -12.13
C ALA A 463 -10.21 -5.35 -11.35
N PRO A 464 -11.19 -4.67 -10.71
CA PRO A 464 -10.91 -3.41 -10.01
C PRO A 464 -10.19 -3.66 -8.69
N ILE A 465 -8.91 -3.31 -8.63
CA ILE A 465 -8.09 -3.43 -7.42
C ILE A 465 -8.23 -2.13 -6.59
N PRO A 466 -8.89 -2.15 -5.41
CA PRO A 466 -9.01 -0.97 -4.57
C PRO A 466 -7.66 -0.61 -3.93
N SER A 467 -7.09 0.55 -4.29
CA SER A 467 -5.76 0.97 -3.84
C SER A 467 -5.74 2.27 -3.01
N THR A 468 -6.83 3.05 -3.03
CA THR A 468 -6.90 4.33 -2.29
C THR A 468 -7.05 4.07 -0.78
N PRO A 469 -6.19 4.60 0.10
CA PRO A 469 -6.38 4.49 1.55
C PRO A 469 -7.66 5.18 2.02
N ASN A 470 -8.34 4.60 3.01
CA ASN A 470 -9.57 5.14 3.57
C ASN A 470 -9.28 6.18 4.67
N PRO A 471 -9.60 7.48 4.47
CA PRO A 471 -9.31 8.52 5.48
C PRO A 471 -10.22 8.46 6.71
N GLU A 472 -11.27 7.62 6.71
CA GLU A 472 -12.05 7.30 7.92
C GLU A 472 -11.42 6.17 8.77
N SER A 473 -10.37 5.50 8.28
CA SER A 473 -9.82 4.32 8.96
C SER A 473 -9.10 4.67 10.27
N ILE A 474 -9.36 3.89 11.31
CA ILE A 474 -8.63 3.93 12.60
C ILE A 474 -7.59 2.80 12.72
N LEU A 475 -7.30 2.10 11.62
CA LEU A 475 -6.32 1.01 11.58
C LEU A 475 -5.01 1.50 10.95
N GLU A 476 -3.90 1.37 11.69
CA GLU A 476 -2.54 1.67 11.21
C GLU A 476 -2.27 1.01 9.84
N PRO A 477 -2.08 1.76 8.74
CA PRO A 477 -2.04 1.21 7.37
C PRO A 477 -1.01 0.08 7.16
N LEU A 478 -1.38 -1.00 6.44
CA LEU A 478 -0.50 -2.15 6.13
C LEU A 478 0.34 -1.97 4.86
N SER A 479 1.58 -2.41 4.91
CA SER A 479 2.59 -2.29 3.85
C SER A 479 2.37 -3.25 2.68
N GLY A 480 2.06 -2.71 1.50
CA GLY A 480 2.37 -3.31 0.19
C GLY A 480 1.43 -2.94 -0.99
N VAL A 481 0.30 -2.28 -0.76
CA VAL A 481 -0.82 -1.93 -1.69
C VAL A 481 -0.44 -1.38 -3.09
N VAL A 482 0.78 -0.86 -3.30
CA VAL A 482 1.21 -0.33 -4.61
C VAL A 482 1.77 -1.45 -5.51
N SER A 483 1.13 -1.70 -6.65
CA SER A 483 1.67 -2.56 -7.73
C SER A 483 2.96 -1.98 -8.35
N GLU A 484 3.83 -2.84 -8.89
CA GLU A 484 5.13 -2.41 -9.45
C GLU A 484 5.10 -2.03 -10.95
N ARG A 485 4.09 -2.51 -11.69
CA ARG A 485 4.17 -2.57 -13.16
C ARG A 485 3.73 -1.29 -13.86
N ASP A 486 2.63 -0.68 -13.47
CA ASP A 486 1.97 0.37 -14.26
C ASP A 486 2.32 1.82 -13.89
N VAL A 487 2.92 2.07 -12.72
CA VAL A 487 3.25 3.45 -12.32
C VAL A 487 4.50 3.93 -13.07
N ALA A 488 4.42 5.11 -13.66
CA ALA A 488 5.56 5.79 -14.27
C ALA A 488 6.47 6.40 -13.17
N PRO A 489 7.80 6.30 -13.27
CA PRO A 489 8.69 6.84 -12.24
C PRO A 489 8.50 8.35 -12.03
N SER A 490 8.48 8.75 -10.76
CA SER A 490 8.24 10.10 -10.29
C SER A 490 9.40 10.56 -9.38
N ALA A 491 9.18 11.63 -8.61
CA ALA A 491 10.11 12.11 -7.58
C ALA A 491 9.34 12.71 -6.40
N ALA A 492 8.91 11.88 -5.46
CA ALA A 492 8.15 12.31 -4.27
C ALA A 492 8.94 13.27 -3.35
N MET A 493 10.28 13.16 -3.33
CA MET A 493 11.17 14.10 -2.62
C MET A 493 11.52 15.35 -3.45
N GLY A 494 10.87 15.55 -4.60
CA GLY A 494 11.03 16.72 -5.45
C GLY A 494 12.43 16.87 -6.05
N ILE A 495 12.92 18.11 -6.06
CA ILE A 495 14.24 18.50 -6.54
C ILE A 495 14.93 19.36 -5.48
N MET A 496 16.19 19.08 -5.19
CA MET A 496 17.04 19.94 -4.36
C MET A 496 18.16 20.54 -5.21
N VAL A 497 18.49 21.81 -4.95
CA VAL A 497 19.70 22.45 -5.49
C VAL A 497 20.62 22.82 -4.33
N GLY A 498 21.90 22.51 -4.42
CA GLY A 498 22.90 22.87 -3.40
C GLY A 498 24.27 23.17 -3.97
N GLU A 499 25.19 23.58 -3.10
CA GLU A 499 26.58 23.98 -3.44
C GLU A 499 26.63 25.02 -4.58
N VAL A 500 25.67 25.95 -4.56
CA VAL A 500 25.51 27.00 -5.57
C VAL A 500 26.59 28.05 -5.39
N THR A 501 27.65 27.99 -6.20
CA THR A 501 28.72 28.99 -6.18
C THR A 501 28.35 30.21 -7.06
N ASP A 502 29.32 31.04 -7.40
CA ASP A 502 29.16 32.08 -8.39
C ASP A 502 29.20 31.54 -9.84
N ASN A 503 29.66 30.30 -10.04
CA ASN A 503 29.88 29.69 -11.36
C ASN A 503 29.36 28.24 -11.51
N SER A 504 28.84 27.61 -10.46
CA SER A 504 28.40 26.20 -10.43
C SER A 504 27.17 25.97 -9.55
N ALA A 505 26.51 24.81 -9.73
CA ALA A 505 25.44 24.33 -8.85
C ALA A 505 25.26 22.81 -9.00
N ASN A 506 24.93 22.12 -7.90
CA ASN A 506 24.50 20.71 -7.94
C ASN A 506 22.96 20.65 -7.87
N ALA A 507 22.31 20.04 -8.85
CA ALA A 507 20.89 19.72 -8.83
C ALA A 507 20.70 18.22 -8.59
N GLN A 508 19.72 17.84 -7.75
CA GLN A 508 19.50 16.47 -7.31
C GLN A 508 18.01 16.12 -7.31
N VAL A 509 17.67 14.92 -7.78
CA VAL A 509 16.33 14.33 -7.76
C VAL A 509 16.46 12.86 -7.34
N ARG A 510 15.57 12.39 -6.46
CA ARG A 510 15.43 10.96 -6.15
C ARG A 510 14.27 10.38 -6.95
N VAL A 511 14.51 9.29 -7.68
CA VAL A 511 13.51 8.64 -8.54
C VAL A 511 12.70 7.63 -7.74
N THR A 512 11.38 7.78 -7.77
CA THR A 512 10.43 7.07 -6.89
C THR A 512 9.35 6.34 -7.69
N ARG A 513 8.80 5.26 -7.12
CA ARG A 513 7.70 4.48 -7.73
C ARG A 513 6.39 5.28 -7.83
N VAL A 514 6.17 6.22 -6.92
CA VAL A 514 4.98 7.08 -6.77
C VAL A 514 5.40 8.52 -6.44
N ASP A 515 4.49 9.47 -6.57
CA ASP A 515 4.70 10.91 -6.28
C ASP A 515 4.48 11.31 -4.81
N HIS A 516 4.13 10.36 -3.95
CA HIS A 516 3.83 10.55 -2.52
C HIS A 516 4.47 9.44 -1.67
N PRO A 517 4.69 9.63 -0.36
CA PRO A 517 5.22 8.58 0.52
C PRO A 517 4.19 7.49 0.78
N TYR A 518 4.67 6.27 0.92
CA TYR A 518 3.88 5.06 1.16
C TYR A 518 4.29 4.47 2.51
N HIS A 519 3.45 4.61 3.54
CA HIS A 519 3.70 4.06 4.90
C HIS A 519 4.98 4.62 5.55
N ARG A 520 5.21 5.93 5.32
CA ARG A 520 6.46 6.69 5.55
C ARG A 520 7.59 6.34 4.58
N GLU A 521 7.63 5.15 3.99
CA GLU A 521 8.64 4.80 2.99
C GLU A 521 8.49 5.64 1.73
N VAL A 522 9.61 6.11 1.20
CA VAL A 522 9.64 6.70 -0.15
C VAL A 522 10.19 5.63 -1.07
N LEU A 523 9.31 4.79 -1.63
CA LEU A 523 9.69 3.68 -2.49
C LEU A 523 10.47 4.18 -3.72
N GLY A 524 11.77 3.87 -3.76
CA GLY A 524 12.65 4.25 -4.87
C GLY A 524 12.48 3.33 -6.09
N THR A 525 12.90 3.78 -7.27
CA THR A 525 12.94 2.90 -8.46
C THR A 525 14.04 3.31 -9.44
N ALA A 526 14.54 2.32 -10.21
CA ALA A 526 15.57 2.56 -11.21
C ALA A 526 15.00 3.35 -12.41
N GLY A 527 15.79 4.28 -12.93
CA GLY A 527 15.36 5.12 -14.04
C GLY A 527 16.40 6.12 -14.50
N VAL A 528 15.94 7.12 -15.23
CA VAL A 528 16.77 8.16 -15.86
C VAL A 528 16.16 9.52 -15.55
N VAL A 529 17.01 10.47 -15.13
CA VAL A 529 16.64 11.88 -14.98
C VAL A 529 17.45 12.72 -15.96
N GLU A 530 16.76 13.48 -16.80
CA GLU A 530 17.34 14.57 -17.57
C GLU A 530 17.15 15.88 -16.82
N PHE A 531 18.23 16.59 -16.52
CA PHE A 531 18.22 17.94 -15.95
C PHE A 531 18.53 18.96 -17.06
N MET A 532 17.69 19.99 -17.19
CA MET A 532 17.83 21.09 -18.16
C MET A 532 17.94 22.43 -17.45
N LEU A 533 19.13 23.03 -17.41
CA LEU A 533 19.37 24.31 -16.78
C LEU A 533 19.36 25.47 -17.79
N SER A 534 18.54 26.49 -17.52
CA SER A 534 18.37 27.67 -18.36
C SER A 534 18.51 28.98 -17.57
N ARG A 535 19.06 30.04 -18.18
CA ARG A 535 19.13 31.39 -17.58
C ARG A 535 17.76 32.06 -17.64
N LYS A 536 17.20 32.41 -16.47
CA LYS A 536 15.85 32.97 -16.38
C LYS A 536 15.80 34.38 -17.00
N GLY A 537 14.89 34.57 -17.96
CA GLY A 537 14.78 35.82 -18.73
C GLY A 537 15.89 36.06 -19.77
N GLY A 538 16.75 35.07 -20.04
CA GLY A 538 17.72 35.12 -21.14
C GLY A 538 17.08 34.80 -22.51
N SER A 539 17.73 35.23 -23.60
CA SER A 539 17.27 34.99 -24.97
C SER A 539 17.93 33.76 -25.61
N ASN A 540 17.13 32.77 -26.01
CA ASN A 540 17.42 31.71 -26.99
C ASN A 540 18.74 30.91 -26.90
N ALA A 541 19.49 30.98 -25.80
CA ALA A 541 20.58 30.04 -25.53
C ALA A 541 19.99 28.66 -25.20
N GLU A 542 20.56 27.59 -25.77
CA GLU A 542 20.14 26.22 -25.43
C GLU A 542 20.48 25.90 -23.96
N PRO A 543 19.61 25.14 -23.25
CA PRO A 543 19.85 24.80 -21.85
C PRO A 543 21.04 23.84 -21.71
N GLN A 544 21.85 24.04 -20.66
CA GLN A 544 22.81 22.99 -20.26
C GLN A 544 21.99 21.75 -19.87
N THR A 545 22.20 20.65 -20.58
CA THR A 545 21.39 19.43 -20.43
C THR A 545 22.28 18.28 -20.01
N ILE A 546 21.95 17.63 -18.89
CA ILE A 546 22.71 16.53 -18.29
C ILE A 546 21.74 15.39 -18.00
N ILE A 547 22.03 14.18 -18.51
CA ILE A 547 21.25 12.97 -18.26
C ILE A 547 22.03 12.10 -17.27
N VAL A 548 21.35 11.61 -16.23
CA VAL A 548 21.92 10.81 -15.13
C VAL A 548 21.01 9.61 -14.85
N GLU A 549 21.61 8.45 -14.62
CA GLU A 549 20.90 7.22 -14.25
C GLU A 549 20.71 7.15 -12.73
N ALA A 550 19.49 6.82 -12.29
CA ALA A 550 19.13 6.58 -10.91
C ALA A 550 19.18 5.07 -10.62
N THR A 551 20.00 4.65 -9.67
CA THR A 551 20.25 3.23 -9.35
C THR A 551 20.22 2.97 -7.84
N ALA A 552 19.89 1.74 -7.44
CA ALA A 552 19.72 1.36 -6.03
C ALA A 552 20.99 1.55 -5.17
N GLU A 553 22.17 1.47 -5.80
CA GLU A 553 23.45 1.72 -5.12
C GLU A 553 23.49 3.14 -4.55
N HIS A 554 23.05 4.13 -5.31
CA HIS A 554 22.95 5.53 -4.87
C HIS A 554 21.54 5.91 -4.42
N ASP A 555 20.77 4.96 -3.86
CA ASP A 555 19.41 5.17 -3.37
C ASP A 555 18.44 5.79 -4.41
N PHE A 556 18.65 5.47 -5.69
CA PHE A 556 17.89 6.03 -6.81
C PHE A 556 18.01 7.57 -6.93
N ILE A 557 19.06 8.16 -6.36
CA ILE A 557 19.38 9.57 -6.45
C ILE A 557 20.18 9.84 -7.73
N ALA A 558 19.63 10.69 -8.59
CA ALA A 558 20.32 11.27 -9.73
C ALA A 558 20.80 12.69 -9.36
N ARG A 559 22.08 12.99 -9.65
CA ARG A 559 22.69 14.31 -9.36
C ARG A 559 23.46 14.85 -10.56
N ALA A 560 23.16 16.09 -10.96
CA ALA A 560 23.81 16.80 -12.05
C ALA A 560 24.57 18.04 -11.54
N THR A 561 25.86 18.14 -11.87
CA THR A 561 26.70 19.31 -11.55
C THR A 561 26.80 20.22 -12.77
N PHE A 562 26.24 21.42 -12.66
CA PHE A 562 26.33 22.48 -13.68
C PHE A 562 27.52 23.40 -13.40
N THR A 563 28.17 23.89 -14.45
CA THR A 563 29.37 24.74 -14.36
C THR A 563 29.38 25.82 -15.45
N GLY A 564 30.25 26.83 -15.31
CA GLY A 564 30.32 27.95 -16.27
C GLY A 564 29.11 28.88 -16.19
N LEU A 565 28.46 28.96 -15.03
CA LEU A 565 27.36 29.87 -14.75
C LEU A 565 27.88 31.31 -14.55
N GLU A 566 27.00 32.29 -14.67
CA GLU A 566 27.31 33.71 -14.51
C GLU A 566 26.98 34.20 -13.08
N PRO A 567 27.89 34.91 -12.39
CA PRO A 567 27.68 35.35 -11.00
C PRO A 567 26.44 36.24 -10.79
N GLY A 568 25.72 35.97 -9.70
CA GLY A 568 24.56 36.73 -9.22
C GLY A 568 23.27 36.60 -10.05
N LEU A 569 23.21 35.67 -11.00
CA LEU A 569 22.09 35.51 -11.94
C LEU A 569 21.13 34.40 -11.54
N GLU A 570 19.87 34.52 -11.99
CA GLU A 570 18.80 33.57 -11.69
C GLU A 570 18.67 32.52 -12.80
N TYR A 571 18.58 31.26 -12.40
CA TYR A 571 18.50 30.09 -13.26
C TYR A 571 17.26 29.26 -12.95
N HIS A 572 16.79 28.53 -13.95
CA HIS A 572 15.66 27.62 -13.87
C HIS A 572 16.10 26.24 -14.35
N CYS A 573 16.10 25.27 -13.44
CA CYS A 573 16.39 23.87 -13.69
C CYS A 573 15.06 23.10 -13.83
N LYS A 574 14.76 22.62 -15.03
CA LYS A 574 13.66 21.68 -15.27
C LYS A 574 14.18 20.25 -15.24
N THR A 575 13.33 19.28 -14.92
CA THR A 575 13.69 17.86 -15.08
C THR A 575 12.68 17.10 -15.92
N ARG A 576 13.14 15.96 -16.48
CA ARG A 576 12.26 14.91 -16.99
C ARG A 576 12.73 13.56 -16.47
N ILE A 577 11.79 12.70 -16.07
CA ILE A 577 12.03 11.41 -15.39
C ILE A 577 11.36 10.29 -16.20
N GLY A 578 12.01 9.13 -16.29
CA GLY A 578 11.40 7.94 -16.91
C GLY A 578 12.19 6.67 -16.66
N ARG A 579 11.66 5.52 -17.08
CA ARG A 579 12.36 4.22 -16.98
C ARG A 579 13.56 4.14 -17.94
N THR A 580 13.51 4.85 -19.08
CA THR A 580 14.63 5.04 -20.00
C THR A 580 14.64 6.46 -20.57
N LYS A 581 15.77 6.87 -21.17
CA LYS A 581 15.95 8.19 -21.82
C LYS A 581 15.01 8.45 -23.00
N GLU A 582 14.42 7.41 -23.59
CA GLU A 582 13.43 7.51 -24.67
C GLU A 582 12.02 7.82 -24.15
N ALA A 583 11.73 7.55 -22.87
CA ALA A 583 10.40 7.57 -22.26
C ALA A 583 10.33 8.50 -21.04
N LEU A 584 10.82 9.74 -21.20
CA LEU A 584 10.90 10.75 -20.14
C LEU A 584 9.65 11.64 -20.07
N LEU A 585 8.97 11.66 -18.91
CA LEU A 585 7.85 12.54 -18.55
C LEU A 585 8.34 13.79 -17.79
N PRO A 586 7.58 14.88 -17.69
CA PRO A 586 7.96 16.05 -16.88
C PRO A 586 8.16 15.69 -15.41
N GLY A 587 9.27 16.15 -14.82
CA GLY A 587 9.58 16.02 -13.40
C GLY A 587 9.52 17.36 -12.65
N PRO A 588 9.95 17.41 -11.38
CA PRO A 588 9.99 18.64 -10.59
C PRO A 588 10.98 19.67 -11.15
N GLU A 589 10.73 20.95 -10.86
CA GLU A 589 11.51 22.10 -11.36
C GLU A 589 11.99 22.99 -10.22
N ALA A 590 13.20 23.54 -10.32
CA ALA A 590 13.80 24.42 -9.31
C ALA A 590 14.23 25.78 -9.88
N THR A 591 14.05 26.86 -9.12
CA THR A 591 14.68 28.16 -9.38
C THR A 591 15.76 28.42 -8.35
N PHE A 592 16.94 28.87 -8.79
CA PHE A 592 17.99 29.35 -7.89
C PHE A 592 18.72 30.58 -8.43
N ARG A 593 19.55 31.20 -7.59
CA ARG A 593 20.43 32.30 -7.98
C ARG A 593 21.88 31.98 -7.60
N THR A 594 22.80 32.10 -8.55
CA THR A 594 24.24 31.97 -8.32
C THR A 594 24.73 33.07 -7.36
N LEU A 595 25.78 32.79 -6.60
CA LEU A 595 26.38 33.78 -5.71
C LEU A 595 26.91 34.98 -6.52
N PRO A 596 26.85 36.21 -5.96
CA PRO A 596 27.54 37.37 -6.52
C PRO A 596 29.05 37.19 -6.76
N GLY A 597 29.72 36.33 -5.99
CA GLY A 597 31.16 36.09 -6.09
C GLY A 597 32.02 37.29 -5.68
N GLU A 598 33.34 37.16 -5.77
CA GLU A 598 34.28 38.17 -5.25
C GLU A 598 34.24 39.52 -5.99
N SER A 599 33.82 39.50 -7.24
CA SER A 599 33.80 40.69 -8.09
C SER A 599 32.66 41.68 -7.77
N ARG A 600 31.63 41.24 -7.03
CA ARG A 600 30.37 41.98 -6.88
C ARG A 600 29.93 42.11 -5.42
N SER A 601 29.79 43.35 -4.98
CA SER A 601 28.94 43.71 -3.84
C SER A 601 27.47 43.51 -4.21
N SER A 602 26.72 42.80 -3.38
CA SER A 602 25.28 42.60 -3.51
C SER A 602 24.68 42.40 -2.13
N ASP A 603 23.43 42.84 -1.95
CA ASP A 603 22.63 42.41 -0.81
C ASP A 603 22.46 40.89 -0.91
N VAL A 604 22.72 40.20 0.20
CA VAL A 604 22.55 38.74 0.33
C VAL A 604 22.05 38.45 1.74
N ARG A 605 21.09 37.54 1.84
CA ARG A 605 20.58 37.01 3.11
C ARG A 605 20.48 35.50 3.06
N PHE A 606 20.79 34.84 4.16
CA PHE A 606 20.71 33.40 4.28
C PHE A 606 20.25 32.99 5.67
N VAL A 607 19.69 31.80 5.78
CA VAL A 607 19.27 31.25 7.08
C VAL A 607 20.20 30.12 7.50
N VAL A 608 20.34 29.92 8.80
CA VAL A 608 21.08 28.84 9.44
C VAL A 608 20.14 28.16 10.43
N VAL A 609 20.09 26.82 10.42
CA VAL A 609 19.20 26.01 11.26
C VAL A 609 19.89 24.74 11.78
N THR A 610 19.43 24.24 12.92
CA THR A 610 19.79 22.93 13.47
C THR A 610 18.55 22.23 14.05
N GLY A 611 18.73 21.05 14.66
CA GLY A 611 17.78 20.51 15.63
C GLY A 611 16.45 20.07 15.04
N MET A 612 16.45 19.55 13.80
CA MET A 612 15.27 19.26 12.99
C MET A 612 14.63 17.92 13.35
N ASN A 613 14.32 17.72 14.63
CA ASN A 613 13.93 16.40 15.17
C ASN A 613 12.49 15.99 14.82
N TYR A 614 12.36 15.20 13.77
CA TYR A 614 11.10 14.64 13.27
C TYR A 614 10.28 13.90 14.33
N ALA A 615 10.92 13.02 15.11
CA ALA A 615 10.24 12.19 16.10
C ALA A 615 9.65 13.01 17.27
N LYS A 616 10.39 14.01 17.78
CA LYS A 616 9.88 14.95 18.80
C LYS A 616 8.76 15.83 18.24
N PHE A 617 8.88 16.32 17.00
CA PHE A 617 7.85 17.14 16.35
C PHE A 617 6.53 16.39 16.12
N HIS A 618 6.58 15.15 15.62
CA HIS A 618 5.38 14.33 15.38
C HIS A 618 4.81 13.66 16.64
N GLY A 619 5.61 13.53 17.70
CA GLY A 619 5.22 12.94 18.98
C GLY A 619 5.31 11.41 19.00
N ASP A 620 6.46 10.87 18.59
CA ASP A 620 6.71 9.43 18.62
C ASP A 620 6.62 8.88 20.05
N ASN A 621 5.78 7.86 20.24
CA ASN A 621 5.43 7.31 21.56
C ASN A 621 6.52 6.41 22.17
N ARG A 622 7.61 6.14 21.44
CA ARG A 622 8.78 5.41 21.93
C ARG A 622 9.76 6.29 22.72
N ILE A 623 9.61 7.61 22.69
CA ILE A 623 10.46 8.54 23.43
C ILE A 623 10.11 8.48 24.93
N ASP A 624 10.96 7.88 25.77
CA ASP A 624 10.76 7.90 27.22
C ASP A 624 11.04 9.31 27.78
N LEU A 625 9.97 10.02 28.13
CA LEU A 625 10.01 11.38 28.66
C LEU A 625 10.73 11.48 30.02
N ARG A 626 10.87 10.39 30.79
CA ARG A 626 11.63 10.35 32.04
C ARG A 626 13.11 10.17 31.76
N GLU A 627 13.46 9.28 30.84
CA GLU A 627 14.86 9.11 30.43
C GLU A 627 15.40 10.38 29.77
N HIS A 628 14.59 11.04 28.93
CA HIS A 628 14.95 12.35 28.38
C HIS A 628 15.25 13.39 29.49
N VAL A 629 14.41 13.47 30.53
CA VAL A 629 14.65 14.38 31.67
C VAL A 629 15.94 14.04 32.42
N ILE A 630 16.31 12.75 32.51
CA ILE A 630 17.57 12.30 33.11
C ILE A 630 18.77 12.67 32.23
N LYS A 631 18.70 12.41 30.91
CA LYS A 631 19.75 12.76 29.93
C LYS A 631 19.96 14.27 29.80
N ASN A 632 18.88 15.08 29.78
CA ASN A 632 18.94 16.48 29.37
C ASN A 632 18.61 17.51 30.46
N ASN A 633 18.42 17.10 31.72
CA ASN A 633 18.11 17.98 32.86
C ASN A 633 16.85 18.88 32.70
N THR A 634 16.03 18.67 31.67
CA THR A 634 14.80 19.43 31.36
C THR A 634 13.72 18.50 30.82
N ALA A 635 12.45 18.90 30.96
CA ALA A 635 11.36 18.26 30.22
C ALA A 635 11.40 18.66 28.74
N LEU A 636 10.94 17.76 27.87
CA LEU A 636 10.58 18.08 26.49
C LEU A 636 9.37 19.03 26.47
N PRO A 637 9.34 20.02 25.56
CA PRO A 637 8.10 20.66 25.14
C PRO A 637 7.13 19.64 24.53
N SER A 638 5.85 20.02 24.38
CA SER A 638 4.87 19.14 23.74
C SER A 638 5.13 19.01 22.24
N ALA A 639 4.88 17.82 21.69
CA ALA A 639 4.88 17.59 20.24
C ALA A 639 3.86 18.50 19.53
N TYR A 640 4.05 18.73 18.23
CA TYR A 640 3.19 19.61 17.46
C TYR A 640 1.79 19.01 17.29
N VAL A 641 0.75 19.84 17.48
CA VAL A 641 -0.68 19.43 17.44
C VAL A 641 -1.50 20.18 16.40
N GLY A 642 -0.88 20.99 15.55
CA GLY A 642 -1.57 21.64 14.43
C GLY A 642 -2.07 20.64 13.39
N ALA A 643 -3.24 20.90 12.79
CA ALA A 643 -3.84 20.03 11.78
C ALA A 643 -3.02 19.96 10.47
N ASP A 644 -2.08 20.88 10.29
CA ASP A 644 -1.13 20.99 9.18
C ASP A 644 0.20 20.25 9.43
N ARG A 645 0.34 19.51 10.54
CA ARG A 645 1.59 18.80 10.91
C ARG A 645 2.20 17.94 9.80
N TYR A 646 1.36 17.35 8.94
CA TYR A 646 1.77 16.53 7.80
C TYR A 646 2.46 17.33 6.67
N LEU A 647 2.39 18.67 6.69
CA LEU A 647 3.11 19.53 5.76
C LEU A 647 4.61 19.66 6.11
N GLY A 648 5.03 19.26 7.31
CA GLY A 648 6.37 19.51 7.84
C GLY A 648 6.46 20.78 8.69
N TYR A 649 7.67 21.13 9.11
CA TYR A 649 7.92 22.15 10.14
C TYR A 649 7.45 23.56 9.73
N PRO A 650 6.67 24.29 10.55
CA PRO A 650 6.17 25.64 10.23
C PRO A 650 7.28 26.63 9.83
N ALA A 651 8.45 26.52 10.48
CA ALA A 651 9.62 27.35 10.21
C ALA A 651 10.06 27.34 8.74
N LEU A 652 9.90 26.24 8.01
CA LEU A 652 10.28 26.14 6.59
C LEU A 652 9.42 27.07 5.72
N GLU A 653 8.12 27.18 6.04
CA GLU A 653 7.19 28.10 5.38
C GLU A 653 7.52 29.57 5.73
N SER A 654 7.90 29.81 6.99
CA SER A 654 8.37 31.11 7.49
C SER A 654 9.66 31.57 6.79
N ILE A 655 10.63 30.67 6.63
CA ILE A 655 11.86 30.87 5.85
C ILE A 655 11.53 31.17 4.38
N LEU A 656 10.65 30.39 3.75
CA LEU A 656 10.26 30.58 2.34
C LEU A 656 9.62 31.96 2.09
N LYS A 657 8.80 32.46 3.04
CA LYS A 657 8.21 33.82 2.99
C LYS A 657 9.28 34.91 3.04
N LEU A 658 10.36 34.73 3.82
CA LEU A 658 11.49 35.66 3.89
C LEU A 658 12.38 35.65 2.64
N LYS A 659 12.32 34.60 1.82
CA LYS A 659 13.04 34.45 0.53
C LYS A 659 14.56 34.67 0.67
N PRO A 660 15.27 33.84 1.46
CA PRO A 660 16.72 33.87 1.52
C PRO A 660 17.35 33.50 0.17
N ASN A 661 18.61 33.87 -0.02
CA ASN A 661 19.42 33.48 -1.17
C ASN A 661 19.91 32.02 -1.07
N PHE A 662 20.06 31.50 0.15
CA PHE A 662 20.37 30.10 0.47
C PHE A 662 20.04 29.78 1.94
N PHE A 663 20.06 28.52 2.27
CA PHE A 663 19.84 27.94 3.60
C PHE A 663 21.06 27.09 3.98
N VAL A 664 21.40 27.04 5.26
CA VAL A 664 22.46 26.19 5.82
C VAL A 664 21.87 25.32 6.93
N GLY A 665 21.83 24.01 6.73
CA GLY A 665 21.55 23.04 7.79
C GLY A 665 22.87 22.57 8.39
N THR A 666 23.11 22.86 9.68
CA THR A 666 24.45 22.73 10.28
C THR A 666 24.77 21.37 10.89
N GLY A 667 23.80 20.45 10.90
CA GLY A 667 23.81 19.26 11.75
C GLY A 667 22.43 19.08 12.36
N ASP A 668 22.20 17.94 13.01
CA ASP A 668 20.87 17.54 13.50
C ASP A 668 19.79 17.67 12.41
N ASN A 669 20.19 17.45 11.14
CA ASN A 669 19.31 17.68 10.00
C ASN A 669 18.26 16.57 9.91
N VAL A 670 18.61 15.37 10.36
CA VAL A 670 17.74 14.26 10.74
C VAL A 670 18.23 13.69 12.07
N TYR A 671 17.52 12.71 12.63
CA TYR A 671 17.98 11.99 13.83
C TYR A 671 17.86 10.49 13.61
N TYR A 672 19.00 9.82 13.38
CA TYR A 672 19.04 8.37 13.25
C TYR A 672 18.60 7.68 14.56
N ASP A 673 18.93 8.30 15.68
CA ASP A 673 18.79 7.78 17.04
C ASP A 673 17.57 8.27 17.83
N THR A 674 16.72 9.14 17.28
CA THR A 674 15.46 9.49 17.92
C THR A 674 14.30 8.79 17.19
N PRO A 675 13.51 7.93 17.85
CA PRO A 675 13.67 7.43 19.22
C PRO A 675 14.78 6.39 19.35
N ASP A 676 15.31 6.27 20.57
CA ASP A 676 16.54 5.54 20.93
C ASP A 676 16.43 4.03 20.69
N GLU A 677 15.22 3.47 20.84
CA GLU A 677 14.95 2.02 20.85
C GLU A 677 13.76 1.63 19.94
N PRO A 678 13.98 0.97 18.79
CA PRO A 678 15.25 0.88 18.08
C PRO A 678 15.57 2.18 17.34
N ARG A 679 16.82 2.65 17.48
CA ARG A 679 17.47 3.59 16.56
C ARG A 679 17.72 2.97 15.18
N ALA A 680 17.97 3.80 14.18
CA ALA A 680 18.41 3.36 12.86
C ALA A 680 19.89 2.94 12.89
N GLU A 681 20.20 1.71 12.45
CA GLU A 681 21.57 1.18 12.42
C GLU A 681 21.99 0.74 11.00
N SER A 682 21.06 0.22 10.20
CA SER A 682 21.32 -0.23 8.83
C SER A 682 21.19 0.90 7.79
N LEU A 683 21.90 0.75 6.66
CA LEU A 683 21.86 1.70 5.53
C LEU A 683 20.43 2.04 5.07
N THR A 684 19.51 1.07 5.10
CA THR A 684 18.10 1.27 4.73
C THR A 684 17.37 2.17 5.73
N GLU A 685 17.56 1.95 7.03
CA GLU A 685 16.92 2.76 8.07
C GLU A 685 17.47 4.19 8.10
N LEU A 686 18.78 4.38 7.87
CA LEU A 686 19.38 5.71 7.75
C LEU A 686 18.79 6.48 6.56
N ARG A 687 18.69 5.85 5.38
CA ARG A 687 18.03 6.43 4.19
C ARG A 687 16.58 6.80 4.51
N GLN A 688 15.85 5.91 5.18
CA GLN A 688 14.45 6.12 5.56
C GLN A 688 14.24 7.36 6.46
N LYS A 689 15.21 7.72 7.31
CA LYS A 689 15.17 8.95 8.12
C LYS A 689 15.23 10.23 7.28
N TRP A 690 16.04 10.24 6.22
CA TRP A 690 16.04 11.34 5.25
C TRP A 690 14.75 11.36 4.43
N HIS A 691 14.23 10.17 4.06
CA HIS A 691 13.00 10.04 3.26
C HIS A 691 11.76 10.55 4.00
N GLU A 692 11.49 10.10 5.24
CA GLU A 692 10.29 10.49 5.98
C GLU A 692 10.25 12.01 6.25
N GLN A 693 11.40 12.65 6.39
CA GLN A 693 11.49 14.07 6.64
C GLN A 693 11.43 14.92 5.35
N PHE A 694 12.22 14.61 4.32
CA PHE A 694 12.36 15.44 3.12
C PHE A 694 11.20 15.33 2.13
N VAL A 695 10.35 14.29 2.25
CA VAL A 695 9.13 14.15 1.43
C VAL A 695 7.98 15.09 1.85
N GLN A 696 8.10 15.76 3.01
CA GLN A 696 7.04 16.62 3.54
C GLN A 696 6.86 17.90 2.68
N PRO A 697 5.63 18.32 2.33
CA PRO A 697 5.36 19.41 1.39
C PRO A 697 6.16 20.72 1.58
N ARG A 698 6.34 21.21 2.82
CA ARG A 698 7.13 22.43 3.10
C ARG A 698 8.61 22.28 2.76
N TYR A 699 9.17 21.06 2.80
CA TYR A 699 10.51 20.79 2.28
C TYR A 699 10.55 20.83 0.76
N LEU A 700 9.54 20.26 0.07
CA LEU A 700 9.46 20.26 -1.39
C LEU A 700 9.40 21.69 -1.96
N GLU A 701 8.57 22.55 -1.37
CA GLU A 701 8.49 23.98 -1.75
C GLU A 701 9.80 24.73 -1.49
N LEU A 702 10.48 24.44 -0.38
CA LEU A 702 11.74 25.08 -0.01
C LEU A 702 12.89 24.62 -0.91
N PHE A 703 13.07 23.32 -1.14
CA PHE A 703 14.13 22.76 -2.00
C PHE A 703 14.03 23.21 -3.47
N ALA A 704 12.81 23.41 -3.97
CA ALA A 704 12.57 23.96 -5.31
C ALA A 704 12.89 25.48 -5.44
N SER A 705 13.04 26.19 -4.31
CA SER A 705 13.07 27.66 -4.26
C SER A 705 14.31 28.27 -3.61
N VAL A 706 15.01 27.52 -2.76
CA VAL A 706 16.12 27.99 -1.91
C VAL A 706 17.28 27.00 -2.00
N PRO A 707 18.47 27.44 -2.48
CA PRO A 707 19.69 26.64 -2.47
C PRO A 707 20.11 26.18 -1.08
N MET A 708 20.59 24.95 -1.00
CA MET A 708 20.98 24.30 0.25
C MET A 708 22.49 24.15 0.40
N TYR A 709 22.97 24.40 1.61
CA TYR A 709 24.26 23.98 2.12
C TYR A 709 24.02 23.12 3.35
N TRP A 710 24.90 22.14 3.55
CA TRP A 710 24.79 21.20 4.64
C TRP A 710 26.12 20.99 5.36
N GLU A 711 26.04 20.74 6.66
CA GLU A 711 27.06 20.21 7.55
C GLU A 711 26.36 19.13 8.40
N ILE A 712 27.07 18.15 8.96
CA ILE A 712 26.46 17.12 9.83
C ILE A 712 26.98 17.22 11.26
N ASP A 713 26.21 16.69 12.20
CA ASP A 713 26.67 16.45 13.57
C ASP A 713 26.41 15.00 14.01
N ASP A 714 26.33 14.69 15.31
CA ASP A 714 26.36 13.30 15.78
C ASP A 714 25.05 12.52 15.50
N HIS A 715 23.90 13.16 15.71
CA HIS A 715 22.56 12.61 15.48
C HIS A 715 22.25 12.26 14.00
N ASP A 716 22.87 12.94 13.03
CA ASP A 716 22.81 12.61 11.59
C ASP A 716 24.12 12.04 11.01
N TYR A 717 25.04 11.63 11.90
CA TYR A 717 26.22 10.82 11.56
C TYR A 717 26.10 9.36 12.03
N ARG A 718 25.86 9.13 13.33
CA ARG A 718 25.76 7.77 13.93
C ARG A 718 24.80 7.66 15.12
N ILE A 719 24.94 8.54 16.13
CA ILE A 719 24.22 8.58 17.43
C ILE A 719 24.73 9.76 18.29
N ASP A 720 23.91 10.28 19.21
CA ASP A 720 24.22 11.20 20.33
C ASP A 720 25.66 11.06 20.89
N ASP A 721 26.35 12.20 21.07
CA ASP A 721 27.71 12.35 21.61
C ASP A 721 28.83 11.54 20.89
N CYS A 722 28.62 11.06 19.65
CA CYS A 722 29.55 10.12 18.99
C CYS A 722 30.86 10.71 18.39
N ASP A 723 31.77 9.78 18.02
CA ASP A 723 33.00 10.01 17.28
C ASP A 723 33.30 8.87 16.26
N ASN A 724 34.55 8.74 15.83
CA ASN A 724 35.02 7.73 14.87
C ASN A 724 35.49 6.40 15.51
N THR A 725 35.14 6.14 16.77
CA THR A 725 35.52 4.93 17.52
C THR A 725 34.30 4.06 17.89
N GLY A 726 34.55 2.94 18.57
CA GLY A 726 33.51 1.99 19.00
C GLY A 726 33.05 1.02 17.90
N GLU A 727 32.78 -0.21 18.31
CA GLU A 727 32.31 -1.31 17.45
C GLU A 727 30.76 -1.36 17.49
N PHE A 728 30.13 -0.31 16.95
CA PHE A 728 28.67 -0.20 16.85
C PHE A 728 28.26 0.42 15.51
N ASP A 729 27.09 0.04 14.99
CA ASP A 729 26.55 0.58 13.74
C ASP A 729 25.77 1.89 13.95
N PRO A 730 25.58 2.71 12.90
CA PRO A 730 26.29 2.59 11.63
C PRO A 730 27.79 2.90 11.79
N THR A 731 28.64 2.19 11.04
CA THR A 731 30.08 2.53 11.02
C THR A 731 30.33 3.95 10.46
N PRO A 732 31.48 4.60 10.80
CA PRO A 732 31.89 5.90 10.21
C PRO A 732 31.80 5.96 8.68
N ALA A 733 32.14 4.87 7.99
CA ALA A 733 32.08 4.78 6.53
C ALA A 733 30.63 4.75 5.99
N VAL A 734 29.67 4.21 6.76
CA VAL A 734 28.25 4.20 6.41
C VAL A 734 27.63 5.59 6.66
N GLY A 735 27.94 6.25 7.78
CA GLY A 735 27.50 7.63 8.05
C GLY A 735 27.96 8.59 6.94
N LEU A 736 29.25 8.54 6.57
CA LEU A 736 29.82 9.31 5.46
C LEU A 736 29.17 8.99 4.11
N ARG A 737 28.87 7.71 3.84
CA ARG A 737 28.16 7.30 2.61
C ARG A 737 26.78 7.97 2.51
N VAL A 738 25.96 7.87 3.56
CA VAL A 738 24.59 8.40 3.55
C VAL A 738 24.60 9.93 3.43
N MET A 739 25.48 10.61 4.16
CA MET A 739 25.73 12.04 4.03
C MET A 739 26.00 12.47 2.58
N LEU A 740 26.97 11.85 1.90
CA LEU A 740 27.36 12.22 0.53
C LEU A 740 26.33 11.81 -0.54
N GLU A 741 25.51 10.80 -0.24
CA GLU A 741 24.44 10.27 -1.08
C GLU A 741 23.17 11.13 -1.03
N GLN A 742 22.65 11.40 0.17
CA GLN A 742 21.37 12.08 0.37
C GLN A 742 21.46 13.59 0.14
N LEU A 743 22.64 14.20 0.36
CA LEU A 743 22.82 15.66 0.31
C LEU A 743 23.65 16.07 -0.92
N PRO A 744 23.33 17.21 -1.59
CA PRO A 744 23.97 17.67 -2.84
C PRO A 744 25.40 18.24 -2.67
N TYR A 745 26.16 17.70 -1.72
CA TYR A 745 27.48 18.11 -1.20
C TYR A 745 28.60 18.25 -2.25
N GLY A 746 28.44 17.66 -3.43
CA GLY A 746 29.46 17.58 -4.46
C GLY A 746 28.97 16.77 -5.66
N SER A 747 29.88 16.44 -6.57
CA SER A 747 29.57 15.59 -7.73
C SER A 747 29.12 14.18 -7.30
N ALA A 748 28.63 13.40 -8.26
CA ALA A 748 28.29 11.99 -8.03
C ALA A 748 29.53 11.09 -7.75
N ASP A 749 30.75 11.56 -8.04
CA ASP A 749 31.98 10.88 -7.60
C ASP A 749 32.33 11.31 -6.16
N PHE A 750 31.76 10.59 -5.20
CA PHE A 750 31.94 10.85 -3.76
C PHE A 750 33.40 10.77 -3.31
N ALA A 751 34.27 10.02 -3.99
CA ALA A 751 35.69 9.90 -3.65
C ALA A 751 36.49 11.20 -3.90
N SER A 752 35.91 12.15 -4.65
CA SER A 752 36.48 13.47 -4.92
C SER A 752 35.97 14.58 -3.98
N VAL A 753 34.96 14.31 -3.14
CA VAL A 753 34.24 15.34 -2.38
C VAL A 753 34.95 15.65 -1.06
N ARG A 754 35.23 16.94 -0.84
CA ARG A 754 35.73 17.47 0.44
C ARG A 754 34.57 18.17 1.15
N THR A 755 34.26 17.75 2.37
CA THR A 755 33.07 18.23 3.09
C THR A 755 33.28 19.60 3.73
N TYR A 756 34.46 19.84 4.32
CA TYR A 756 34.86 21.17 4.78
C TYR A 756 35.28 22.07 3.61
N ARG A 757 34.72 23.29 3.57
CA ARG A 757 34.69 24.13 2.37
C ARG A 757 34.40 25.60 2.69
N THR A 758 34.65 26.48 1.72
CA THR A 758 34.42 27.92 1.88
C THR A 758 33.81 28.51 0.61
N HIS A 759 32.81 29.36 0.77
CA HIS A 759 32.07 29.96 -0.33
C HIS A 759 32.18 31.47 -0.28
N ARG A 760 32.63 32.06 -1.40
CA ARG A 760 32.64 33.50 -1.62
C ARG A 760 31.22 33.96 -1.95
N VAL A 761 30.45 34.26 -0.92
CA VAL A 761 29.05 34.71 -1.03
C VAL A 761 28.95 36.02 -1.82
N SER A 762 29.80 36.99 -1.51
CA SER A 762 29.94 38.22 -2.30
C SER A 762 31.34 38.79 -2.15
N LYS A 763 31.59 39.96 -2.74
CA LYS A 763 32.78 40.76 -2.43
C LYS A 763 32.90 41.06 -0.92
N ASP A 764 31.76 41.27 -0.26
CA ASP A 764 31.70 41.82 1.09
C ASP A 764 31.63 40.73 2.18
N LEU A 765 31.31 39.49 1.80
CA LEU A 765 31.13 38.34 2.70
C LEU A 765 31.71 37.04 2.11
N GLN A 766 32.47 36.31 2.94
CA GLN A 766 32.83 34.90 2.71
C GLN A 766 32.40 34.05 3.92
N ILE A 767 31.97 32.81 3.64
CA ILE A 767 31.59 31.84 4.68
C ILE A 767 32.51 30.62 4.65
N TRP A 768 32.71 30.00 5.82
CA TRP A 768 33.39 28.73 6.00
C TRP A 768 32.40 27.74 6.60
N LEU A 769 32.41 26.53 6.07
CA LEU A 769 31.66 25.38 6.56
C LEU A 769 32.71 24.35 7.02
N THR A 770 32.61 23.90 8.27
CA THR A 770 33.56 22.99 8.92
C THR A 770 32.89 21.68 9.29
N GLU A 771 33.45 20.59 8.80
CA GLU A 771 33.02 19.25 9.17
C GLU A 771 33.63 18.86 10.52
N ASN A 772 32.80 18.49 11.49
CA ASN A 772 33.23 18.28 12.87
C ASN A 772 33.17 16.80 13.33
N ARG A 773 32.54 15.89 12.57
CA ARG A 773 32.48 14.46 12.93
C ARG A 773 33.50 13.61 12.16
N LEU A 774 33.77 13.88 10.89
CA LEU A 774 34.63 13.02 10.05
C LEU A 774 36.14 13.03 10.41
N TYR A 775 36.69 14.16 10.85
CA TYR A 775 38.16 14.36 10.95
C TYR A 775 38.71 14.33 12.38
N ARG A 776 37.84 14.09 13.36
CA ARG A 776 38.15 14.22 14.80
C ARG A 776 38.97 13.07 15.38
N SER A 777 39.79 13.40 16.38
CA SER A 777 40.29 12.46 17.38
C SER A 777 39.16 12.00 18.32
N PRO A 778 39.32 10.88 19.07
CA PRO A 778 38.27 10.37 19.95
C PRO A 778 37.85 11.36 21.05
N ASN A 779 36.56 11.36 21.41
CA ASN A 779 35.99 12.21 22.47
C ASN A 779 36.59 11.85 23.83
N SER A 780 36.83 10.55 24.05
CA SER A 780 37.50 9.99 25.24
C SER A 780 38.99 10.30 25.37
N MET A 781 39.60 10.96 24.38
CA MET A 781 40.98 11.41 24.46
C MET A 781 41.11 12.57 25.47
N PRO A 782 42.17 12.62 26.31
CA PRO A 782 42.45 13.80 27.13
C PRO A 782 42.73 15.03 26.27
N ASP A 783 42.23 16.20 26.67
CA ASP A 783 42.44 17.46 25.96
C ASP A 783 43.93 17.89 25.95
N GLY A 784 44.37 18.49 24.83
CA GLY A 784 45.77 18.79 24.55
C GLY A 784 46.07 18.86 23.04
N SER A 785 47.34 19.08 22.67
CA SER A 785 47.75 19.43 21.29
C SER A 785 47.36 18.42 20.21
N GLU A 786 47.26 17.14 20.56
CA GLU A 786 46.92 16.06 19.64
C GLU A 786 45.42 15.74 19.61
N LYS A 787 44.61 16.36 20.49
CA LYS A 787 43.14 16.24 20.47
C LYS A 787 42.58 17.37 19.60
N SER A 788 41.73 17.00 18.64
CA SER A 788 41.30 17.89 17.56
C SER A 788 39.97 17.42 16.98
N ILE A 789 39.02 18.34 16.74
CA ILE A 789 37.76 18.07 16.03
C ILE A 789 37.98 18.12 14.52
N TRP A 790 38.76 19.10 14.06
CA TRP A 790 39.02 19.31 12.63
C TRP A 790 40.14 18.41 12.08
N GLY A 791 40.99 17.85 12.94
CA GLY A 791 42.24 17.24 12.52
C GLY A 791 43.22 18.27 11.94
N GLN A 792 44.44 17.81 11.62
CA GLN A 792 45.52 18.70 11.20
C GLN A 792 45.27 19.38 9.84
N GLU A 793 44.65 18.68 8.87
CA GLU A 793 44.48 19.20 7.51
C GLU A 793 43.41 20.31 7.43
N GLN A 794 42.22 20.09 8.00
CA GLN A 794 41.16 21.10 8.02
C GLN A 794 41.54 22.30 8.90
N LYS A 795 42.20 22.09 10.05
CA LYS A 795 42.74 23.21 10.86
C LYS A 795 43.75 24.06 10.08
N ALA A 796 44.65 23.43 9.32
CA ALA A 796 45.60 24.13 8.46
C ALA A 796 44.91 24.88 7.31
N TRP A 797 43.95 24.23 6.62
CA TRP A 797 43.16 24.83 5.54
C TRP A 797 42.31 26.02 6.02
N LEU A 798 41.67 25.91 7.19
CA LEU A 798 40.84 26.96 7.77
C LEU A 798 41.70 28.20 8.07
N LYS A 799 42.83 28.00 8.76
CA LYS A 799 43.81 29.07 9.04
C LYS A 799 44.35 29.69 7.76
N GLN A 800 44.74 28.89 6.76
CA GLN A 800 45.23 29.39 5.46
C GLN A 800 44.17 30.21 4.71
N THR A 801 42.94 29.71 4.61
CA THR A 801 41.90 30.34 3.81
C THR A 801 41.35 31.62 4.46
N LEU A 802 41.21 31.65 5.79
CA LEU A 802 40.85 32.86 6.54
C LEU A 802 41.85 34.02 6.30
N LEU A 803 43.15 33.73 6.26
CA LEU A 803 44.18 34.73 5.94
C LEU A 803 44.16 35.16 4.47
N SER A 804 43.88 34.23 3.55
CA SER A 804 43.79 34.55 2.12
C SER A 804 42.58 35.41 1.74
N SER A 805 41.56 35.47 2.61
CA SER A 805 40.29 36.13 2.33
C SER A 805 40.35 37.65 2.56
N ASP A 806 40.33 38.40 1.46
CA ASP A 806 40.13 39.85 1.47
C ASP A 806 38.70 40.28 1.85
N ALA A 807 37.73 39.35 1.92
CA ALA A 807 36.35 39.66 2.29
C ALA A 807 36.28 40.38 3.65
N PRO A 808 35.60 41.55 3.75
CA PRO A 808 35.38 42.29 4.98
C PRO A 808 34.79 41.40 6.08
N TYR A 809 33.63 40.80 5.83
CA TYR A 809 33.00 39.87 6.76
C TYR A 809 33.40 38.43 6.49
N LYS A 810 33.68 37.68 7.56
CA LYS A 810 34.04 36.26 7.56
C LYS A 810 33.20 35.54 8.59
N LEU A 811 32.33 34.64 8.15
CA LEU A 811 31.54 33.81 9.06
C LEU A 811 32.05 32.37 9.03
N LEU A 812 32.52 31.90 10.17
CA LEU A 812 32.65 30.46 10.41
C LEU A 812 31.28 29.94 10.83
N ILE A 813 30.67 29.11 10.02
CA ILE A 813 29.52 28.30 10.43
C ILE A 813 30.08 26.95 10.87
N SER A 814 29.58 26.42 11.99
CA SER A 814 30.11 25.20 12.62
C SER A 814 28.96 24.37 13.19
N PRO A 815 28.93 23.04 12.97
CA PRO A 815 27.98 22.13 13.60
C PRO A 815 27.95 22.29 15.12
N THR A 816 29.09 22.06 15.76
CA THR A 816 29.24 22.22 17.21
C THR A 816 29.71 23.64 17.57
N PRO A 817 29.37 24.17 18.75
CA PRO A 817 29.82 25.47 19.21
C PRO A 817 31.23 25.48 19.80
N LEU A 818 31.79 26.68 19.86
CA LEU A 818 33.14 27.01 20.32
C LEU A 818 33.13 27.92 21.56
N ILE A 819 32.05 28.65 21.86
CA ILE A 819 31.98 29.52 23.05
C ILE A 819 31.00 28.97 24.10
N GLY A 820 29.75 28.69 23.76
CA GLY A 820 28.75 28.22 24.74
C GLY A 820 28.19 29.36 25.64
N PRO A 821 27.85 29.11 26.93
CA PRO A 821 28.09 27.89 27.70
C PRO A 821 27.29 26.66 27.24
N ASP A 822 27.64 25.49 27.77
CA ASP A 822 26.92 24.21 27.62
C ASP A 822 26.66 23.53 28.98
N ASP A 823 25.88 22.45 28.98
CA ASP A 823 25.72 21.51 30.08
C ASP A 823 27.04 20.79 30.40
N LEU A 824 27.48 20.86 31.66
CA LEU A 824 28.72 20.25 32.20
C LEU A 824 28.78 18.70 32.08
N ARG A 825 27.80 18.06 31.43
CA ARG A 825 27.83 16.63 31.06
C ARG A 825 28.51 16.35 29.71
N LYS A 826 28.49 17.31 28.78
CA LYS A 826 29.05 17.13 27.43
C LYS A 826 30.58 17.20 27.47
N THR A 827 31.22 16.47 26.56
CA THR A 827 32.69 16.35 26.42
C THR A 827 33.10 16.22 24.94
N ASP A 828 32.22 16.64 24.04
CA ASP A 828 32.22 16.33 22.62
C ASP A 828 32.49 17.56 21.73
N ASN A 829 32.42 18.78 22.26
CA ASN A 829 32.61 20.01 21.49
C ASN A 829 33.77 20.89 21.99
N HIS A 830 33.97 22.04 21.33
CA HIS A 830 35.07 22.97 21.61
C HIS A 830 34.87 23.81 22.89
N CYS A 831 33.64 23.95 23.43
CA CYS A 831 33.40 24.67 24.68
C CYS A 831 33.32 23.78 25.94
N ASP A 832 33.18 22.46 25.79
CA ASP A 832 33.08 21.50 26.89
C ASP A 832 34.33 21.35 27.77
N VAL A 833 34.14 21.19 29.08
CA VAL A 833 35.23 20.93 30.02
C VAL A 833 35.83 19.55 29.79
N GLY A 834 37.05 19.49 29.25
CA GLY A 834 37.70 18.24 28.82
C GLY A 834 37.29 17.76 27.42
N GLY A 835 36.47 18.53 26.70
CA GLY A 835 36.23 18.38 25.27
C GLY A 835 37.46 18.77 24.46
N PHE A 836 37.34 19.80 23.62
CA PHE A 836 38.39 20.22 22.68
C PHE A 836 38.88 21.65 22.94
N GLN A 837 38.93 22.05 24.21
CA GLN A 837 39.24 23.44 24.62
C GLN A 837 40.68 23.84 24.27
N HIS A 838 41.64 22.93 24.24
CA HIS A 838 42.99 23.22 23.78
C HIS A 838 43.02 23.66 22.31
N GLU A 839 42.26 23.01 21.43
CA GLU A 839 42.16 23.40 20.02
C GLU A 839 41.39 24.72 19.85
N ARG A 840 40.30 24.91 20.63
CA ARG A 840 39.59 26.20 20.69
C ARG A 840 40.56 27.32 21.03
N ASP A 841 41.34 27.16 22.09
CA ASP A 841 42.26 28.20 22.57
C ASP A 841 43.44 28.41 21.61
N GLU A 842 43.96 27.36 20.97
CA GLU A 842 44.96 27.46 19.89
C GLU A 842 44.42 28.24 18.68
N PHE A 843 43.14 28.05 18.32
CA PHE A 843 42.50 28.79 17.23
C PHE A 843 42.14 30.22 17.63
N PHE A 844 41.62 30.44 18.84
CA PHE A 844 41.21 31.75 19.35
C PHE A 844 42.41 32.68 19.57
N ASN A 845 43.52 32.19 20.13
CA ASN A 845 44.76 32.98 20.21
C ASN A 845 45.29 33.30 18.80
N TRP A 846 45.24 32.35 17.87
CA TRP A 846 45.64 32.57 16.48
C TRP A 846 44.78 33.63 15.77
N LEU A 847 43.46 33.68 16.02
CA LEU A 847 42.58 34.75 15.51
C LEU A 847 42.96 36.14 16.04
N VAL A 848 43.42 36.22 17.30
CA VAL A 848 43.92 37.48 17.91
C VAL A 848 45.27 37.87 17.31
N GLU A 849 46.21 36.94 17.19
CA GLU A 849 47.54 37.16 16.57
C GLU A 849 47.44 37.73 15.15
N HIS A 850 46.41 37.33 14.39
CA HIS A 850 46.20 37.72 12.99
C HIS A 850 45.15 38.83 12.80
N ASN A 851 44.78 39.55 13.87
CA ASN A 851 43.89 40.71 13.83
C ASN A 851 42.52 40.46 13.15
N LEU A 852 41.94 39.27 13.37
CA LEU A 852 40.62 38.88 12.87
C LEU A 852 39.51 39.18 13.88
N VAL A 853 39.80 39.11 15.19
CA VAL A 853 38.84 39.38 16.27
C VAL A 853 38.41 40.84 16.26
N GLY A 854 37.10 41.10 16.33
CA GLY A 854 36.52 42.44 16.19
C GLY A 854 36.60 43.02 14.77
N ASN A 855 37.24 42.34 13.82
CA ASN A 855 37.52 42.83 12.47
C ASN A 855 36.74 42.02 11.39
N GLY A 856 35.43 41.89 11.61
CA GLY A 856 34.51 41.21 10.70
C GLY A 856 34.46 39.68 10.77
N PHE A 857 35.29 39.04 11.62
CA PHE A 857 35.14 37.61 11.92
C PHE A 857 34.08 37.37 13.00
N ALA A 858 33.22 36.37 12.80
CA ALA A 858 32.33 35.83 13.82
C ALA A 858 31.98 34.36 13.56
N ILE A 859 31.43 33.70 14.58
CA ILE A 859 31.01 32.29 14.55
C ILE A 859 29.48 32.20 14.54
N ILE A 860 28.91 31.29 13.76
CA ILE A 860 27.52 30.84 13.87
C ILE A 860 27.58 29.34 14.23
N CYS A 861 26.84 28.91 15.25
CA CYS A 861 26.86 27.52 15.72
C CYS A 861 25.51 26.81 15.56
N GLY A 862 25.59 25.51 15.28
CA GLY A 862 24.50 24.56 15.08
C GLY A 862 23.94 24.01 16.39
N ASP A 863 24.44 22.84 16.85
CA ASP A 863 24.02 22.03 18.03
C ASP A 863 23.76 22.88 19.28
N ARG A 864 22.62 23.56 19.33
CA ARG A 864 22.10 24.26 20.49
C ARG A 864 20.60 24.38 20.37
N HIS A 865 19.92 23.87 21.39
CA HIS A 865 18.46 23.84 21.47
C HIS A 865 17.84 25.22 21.84
N TRP A 866 18.63 26.30 21.82
CA TRP A 866 18.22 27.66 22.18
C TRP A 866 19.01 28.72 21.43
N GLN A 867 18.36 29.82 21.07
CA GLN A 867 18.96 30.95 20.35
C GLN A 867 19.76 31.86 21.31
N TYR A 868 20.97 32.27 20.93
CA TYR A 868 21.81 33.17 21.75
C TYR A 868 22.89 33.94 20.96
N ARG A 869 23.46 34.95 21.62
CA ARG A 869 24.73 35.60 21.30
C ARG A 869 25.66 35.52 22.51
N SER A 870 26.84 34.92 22.33
CA SER A 870 27.89 34.80 23.35
C SER A 870 29.19 35.48 22.90
N ILE A 871 29.97 35.96 23.88
CA ILE A 871 31.24 36.65 23.68
C ILE A 871 32.28 36.05 24.64
N HIS A 872 33.34 35.48 24.06
CA HIS A 872 34.50 34.96 24.80
C HIS A 872 35.35 36.12 25.36
N PRO A 873 36.08 35.97 26.49
CA PRO A 873 36.96 37.01 27.05
C PRO A 873 37.97 37.65 26.09
N LEU A 874 38.32 36.99 24.99
CA LEU A 874 39.20 37.54 23.93
C LEU A 874 38.47 38.48 22.94
N GLY A 875 37.16 38.66 23.05
CA GLY A 875 36.33 39.49 22.15
C GLY A 875 35.79 38.78 20.91
N ILE A 876 35.84 37.44 20.89
CA ILE A 876 35.30 36.61 19.80
C ILE A 876 33.81 36.39 20.06
N GLU A 877 32.97 36.51 19.02
CA GLU A 877 31.51 36.36 19.12
C GLU A 877 31.01 35.08 18.44
N GLU A 878 30.00 34.47 19.06
CA GLU A 878 29.27 33.29 18.59
C GLU A 878 27.76 33.54 18.62
N TYR A 879 27.06 33.06 17.59
CA TYR A 879 25.62 33.19 17.42
C TYR A 879 24.98 31.81 17.21
N SER A 880 24.18 31.33 18.15
CA SER A 880 23.40 30.09 17.99
C SER A 880 22.18 30.32 17.12
N CYS A 881 21.89 29.38 16.20
CA CYS A 881 20.65 29.40 15.42
C CYS A 881 19.42 28.85 16.15
N GLY A 882 19.60 28.07 17.23
CA GLY A 882 18.53 27.34 17.89
C GLY A 882 18.03 26.12 17.11
N ALA A 883 17.26 25.26 17.78
CA ALA A 883 16.54 24.17 17.14
C ALA A 883 15.37 24.70 16.29
N LEU A 884 15.10 24.07 15.15
CA LEU A 884 14.10 24.56 14.19
C LEU A 884 12.65 24.50 14.67
N VAL A 885 12.34 23.63 15.64
CA VAL A 885 10.98 23.31 16.10
C VAL A 885 10.81 23.49 17.60
N ASP A 886 9.66 24.03 18.02
CA ASP A 886 9.29 24.22 19.43
C ASP A 886 9.50 22.93 20.24
N ALA A 887 9.10 21.78 19.68
CA ALA A 887 9.18 20.45 20.28
C ALA A 887 10.61 19.96 20.61
N ASN A 888 11.66 20.61 20.08
CA ASN A 888 13.05 20.32 20.39
C ASN A 888 13.75 21.47 21.13
N SER A 889 13.09 22.62 21.35
CA SER A 889 13.68 23.76 22.05
C SER A 889 13.89 23.53 23.56
N ARG A 890 14.86 24.22 24.17
CA ARG A 890 15.21 24.11 25.60
C ARG A 890 15.53 25.49 26.21
N PRO A 891 15.45 25.65 27.55
CA PRO A 891 15.96 26.86 28.22
C PRO A 891 17.49 27.04 28.07
N PRO A 892 17.99 28.28 27.92
CA PRO A 892 19.40 28.56 27.72
C PRO A 892 20.25 28.32 28.98
N ARG A 893 21.39 27.62 28.83
CA ARG A 893 22.41 27.53 29.89
C ARG A 893 23.08 28.91 30.07
N GLN A 894 22.97 29.46 31.29
CA GLN A 894 23.47 30.79 31.63
C GLN A 894 24.94 30.77 32.08
N PRO A 895 25.73 31.81 31.77
CA PRO A 895 27.02 32.06 32.42
C PRO A 895 26.88 32.13 33.95
N GLY A 896 27.83 31.51 34.67
CA GLY A 896 27.80 31.38 36.14
C GLY A 896 26.91 30.26 36.69
N ASP A 897 26.30 29.42 35.84
CA ASP A 897 25.59 28.22 36.29
C ASP A 897 26.61 27.14 36.75
N PRO A 898 26.54 26.62 37.98
CA PRO A 898 27.43 25.55 38.45
C PRO A 898 27.19 24.18 37.78
N LYS A 899 26.17 24.05 36.91
CA LYS A 899 25.97 22.93 35.98
C LYS A 899 26.39 23.28 34.54
N GLY A 900 26.95 24.46 34.31
CA GLY A 900 27.43 24.91 33.00
C GLY A 900 28.94 24.73 32.81
N THR A 901 29.42 24.89 31.57
CA THR A 901 30.85 24.89 31.22
C THR A 901 31.57 26.21 31.56
N ASP A 902 30.83 27.27 31.92
CA ASP A 902 31.37 28.54 32.46
C ASP A 902 30.78 28.87 33.84
N PRO A 903 31.21 28.15 34.90
CA PRO A 903 30.73 28.40 36.27
C PRO A 903 31.30 29.68 36.89
N ASP A 904 32.38 30.25 36.33
CA ASP A 904 33.03 31.47 36.80
C ASP A 904 32.49 32.76 36.15
N ASN A 905 31.52 32.64 35.21
CA ASN A 905 30.87 33.77 34.52
C ASN A 905 31.87 34.65 33.74
N LEU A 906 32.71 34.01 32.94
CA LEU A 906 33.71 34.65 32.07
C LEU A 906 33.14 34.99 30.68
N ILE A 907 32.17 34.21 30.19
CA ILE A 907 31.49 34.43 28.92
C ILE A 907 30.38 35.45 29.13
N GLN A 908 30.36 36.51 28.30
CA GLN A 908 29.21 37.41 28.27
C GLN A 908 28.17 36.84 27.30
N GLN A 909 26.91 36.76 27.70
CA GLN A 909 25.81 36.31 26.84
C GLN A 909 24.75 37.43 26.70
N PRO A 910 24.97 38.47 25.86
CA PRO A 910 24.09 39.65 25.80
C PRO A 910 22.71 39.40 25.20
N TYR A 911 22.50 38.25 24.57
CA TYR A 911 21.19 37.75 24.18
C TYR A 911 21.14 36.24 24.45
N ALA A 912 20.07 35.80 25.11
CA ALA A 912 19.65 34.42 25.22
C ALA A 912 18.12 34.39 25.09
N GLN A 913 17.59 33.32 24.52
CA GLN A 913 16.18 33.17 24.25
C GLN A 913 15.37 32.84 25.52
N ASP A 914 14.44 33.73 25.88
CA ASP A 914 13.49 33.54 26.98
C ASP A 914 12.13 34.17 26.58
N PRO A 915 11.01 33.41 26.52
CA PRO A 915 10.91 31.96 26.73
C PRO A 915 11.56 31.14 25.60
N PRO A 916 11.82 29.84 25.80
CA PRO A 916 12.26 28.92 24.73
C PRO A 916 11.23 28.82 23.60
N SER A 917 11.71 28.70 22.37
CA SER A 917 10.90 28.40 21.18
C SER A 917 11.80 27.88 20.05
N GLY A 918 11.26 27.11 19.12
CA GLY A 918 11.93 26.75 17.87
C GLY A 918 12.08 27.95 16.94
N GLY A 919 12.99 27.87 15.97
CA GLY A 919 13.14 28.93 14.98
C GLY A 919 14.46 28.89 14.23
N PHE A 920 14.93 30.06 13.79
CA PHE A 920 16.11 30.14 12.92
C PHE A 920 16.82 31.49 12.98
N LEU A 921 18.12 31.46 12.72
CA LEU A 921 18.96 32.63 12.55
C LEU A 921 19.01 33.00 11.07
N MET A 922 18.71 34.26 10.74
CA MET A 922 18.92 34.84 9.42
C MET A 922 20.09 35.84 9.47
N ALA A 923 21.15 35.57 8.73
CA ALA A 923 22.21 36.52 8.45
C ALA A 923 21.86 37.34 7.20
N SER A 924 22.19 38.64 7.19
CA SER A 924 21.85 39.55 6.09
C SER A 924 22.90 40.64 5.93
N ILE A 925 23.54 40.71 4.76
CA ILE A 925 24.45 41.79 4.40
C ILE A 925 23.74 42.82 3.51
N SER A 926 23.85 44.10 3.87
CA SER A 926 23.31 45.22 3.09
C SER A 926 24.44 46.05 2.50
N THR A 927 24.41 46.27 1.18
CA THR A 927 25.39 47.08 0.46
C THR A 927 25.16 48.58 0.61
N GLU A 928 23.92 49.01 0.82
CA GLU A 928 23.57 50.40 1.12
C GLU A 928 24.10 50.79 2.50
N GLN A 929 23.86 49.96 3.52
CA GLN A 929 24.27 50.24 4.91
C GLN A 929 25.73 49.81 5.21
N ARG A 930 26.30 48.92 4.39
CA ARG A 930 27.62 48.27 4.57
C ARG A 930 27.75 47.51 5.88
N THR A 931 26.65 46.87 6.29
CA THR A 931 26.52 46.16 7.56
C THR A 931 26.13 44.70 7.32
N LEU A 932 26.61 43.83 8.20
CA LEU A 932 26.14 42.46 8.35
C LEU A 932 25.28 42.38 9.63
N THR A 933 24.05 41.93 9.48
CA THR A 933 23.05 41.81 10.54
C THR A 933 22.70 40.35 10.77
N ILE A 934 22.65 39.94 12.04
CA ILE A 934 22.20 38.64 12.52
C ILE A 934 20.82 38.84 13.17
N CYS A 935 19.84 38.06 12.74
CA CYS A 935 18.43 38.27 13.06
C CYS A 935 17.77 36.95 13.43
N TRP A 936 17.38 36.82 14.70
CA TRP A 936 16.79 35.62 15.29
C TRP A 936 15.27 35.65 15.15
N HIS A 937 14.67 34.53 14.78
CA HIS A 937 13.23 34.37 14.57
C HIS A 937 12.69 33.12 15.26
N ASP A 938 11.40 33.10 15.57
CA ASP A 938 10.70 31.88 15.96
C ASP A 938 10.29 31.02 14.73
N GLU A 939 9.66 29.86 14.96
CA GLU A 939 9.15 29.01 13.88
C GLU A 939 7.98 29.63 13.08
N HIS A 940 7.39 30.73 13.55
CA HIS A 940 6.36 31.50 12.84
C HIS A 940 6.94 32.67 12.02
N GLY A 941 8.24 32.94 12.16
CA GLY A 941 8.96 34.02 11.50
C GLY A 941 8.82 35.39 12.19
N GLU A 942 8.31 35.45 13.42
CA GLU A 942 8.40 36.68 14.22
C GLU A 942 9.83 36.88 14.71
N ARG A 943 10.29 38.14 14.69
CA ARG A 943 11.69 38.48 15.00
C ARG A 943 11.90 38.65 16.50
N LEU A 944 12.59 37.69 17.10
CA LEU A 944 12.94 37.66 18.53
C LEU A 944 14.04 38.67 18.88
N HIS A 945 15.14 38.70 18.12
CA HIS A 945 16.27 39.59 18.38
C HIS A 945 17.00 39.99 17.09
N VAL A 946 17.77 41.08 17.14
CA VAL A 946 18.59 41.53 16.02
C VAL A 946 19.86 42.21 16.52
N TYR A 947 21.00 41.78 15.97
CA TYR A 947 22.32 42.35 16.22
C TYR A 947 22.98 42.73 14.88
N THR A 948 23.75 43.80 14.86
CA THR A 948 24.50 44.22 13.67
C THR A 948 25.97 44.26 14.02
N LEU A 949 26.78 43.50 13.28
CA LEU A 949 28.21 43.40 13.51
C LEU A 949 28.89 44.75 13.21
N PRO A 950 29.98 45.09 13.93
CA PRO A 950 30.80 46.24 13.59
C PRO A 950 31.23 46.25 12.12
N VAL A 951 31.37 47.43 11.54
CA VAL A 951 31.97 47.57 10.20
C VAL A 951 33.48 47.29 10.34
N PRO A 952 34.06 46.34 9.58
CA PRO A 952 35.48 45.99 9.67
C PRO A 952 36.39 47.20 9.38
N SER A 953 37.58 47.23 9.98
CA SER A 953 38.51 48.34 9.77
C SER A 953 39.06 48.32 8.35
N ALA A 954 39.12 49.50 7.72
CA ALA A 954 39.61 49.63 6.34
C ALA A 954 41.13 49.39 6.21
N ASP A 955 41.86 49.52 7.32
CA ASP A 955 43.29 49.18 7.40
C ASP A 955 43.46 47.68 7.70
N ARG A 956 44.29 47.01 6.88
CA ARG A 956 44.81 45.65 7.05
C ARG A 956 46.31 45.64 6.71
#